data_AF-A0A2G6PFP3-F1
#
_entry.id   AF-A0A2G6PFP3-F1
#
_cell.length_a   1.000
_cell.length_b   1.000
_cell.length_c   1.000
_cell.angle_alpha   90.00
_cell.angle_beta   90.00
_cell.angle_gamma   90.00
#
_symmetry.space_group_name_H-M   'P 1'
#
loop_
_entity.id
_entity.type
_entity.pdbx_description
1 polymer ?
#
loop_
_entity_poly.entity_id
_entity_poly.type
_entity_poly.pdbx_seq_one_letter_code
_entity_poly.pdbx_strand_id
1 'polypeptide(L)'
;MADIFTRILNIDLPASLQCDKSGKNPQFTITFTADGMIPFPQIILHTTNGQHLITGDALKSSTEPDGTYQYSATITAGFLWPGEITIQVEGCRKADINQAGGGDWLKDFRKLRLGATAKAQPTVQVTTGADNTPIKLYFGIHKHMHQPYYNTTDQLYWDGEKDGIFGSRHGPYTHFIPTAVRQYIDGNLPHAGLSTSWSGSLIEQLDRCAADGLCGGCFSGWNNELRAIAQEKTVLGHHRVDFSAFGFFHPLMPLIPGRDIIKQVEWHRGIIRSAFGSEASNVMFPPETAFHVRMIPALNQAGIKAIIYDSIHRFRSCQEYPYAGPNEGMLPPNRAEQVNPSVNDWLQLHNIWAGSQISPRLLRPEYVQYEDPDGNIHKIIAIPAERYIGNEDARGGFGALQYPDVLGQVYNHIVDTNSFDPKHPPFFLLHSDGDNHGGGADSYYNHNTGEMVRWLQGDPRFELTSVNDYLDRFPPDPDQAAHIEPGSWSGADNGDPQFMKWFSRYDQPYSPDLNSWAILTAFQNMAHSLEDAYPDKPWLDAINRLLLTAETSCYWYWTGQHIWDQQVTNAANQAYGMAKNELDSVLASGKDGTGPTIFAPWVIPENPGDRRWGQGGLVAAPREGVVHTFVYDITGLKRVTLILHGTQGETHIAMTDNGAYPSQTGAAITANYFTAQLPVGMGDVRYYIEAEDGQGNISRGALERIYMA
;
A
#
# COMPACT_ATOMS: atom_id res chain seq x y z
N MET A 1 -60.37 36.55 -28.59
CA MET A 1 -59.03 36.39 -28.00
C MET A 1 -59.16 35.26 -27.01
N ALA A 2 -58.35 34.20 -27.11
CA ALA A 2 -58.31 33.20 -26.05
C ALA A 2 -57.78 33.89 -24.78
N ASP A 3 -58.47 33.73 -23.66
CA ASP A 3 -58.02 34.33 -22.40
C ASP A 3 -56.67 33.70 -22.01
N ILE A 4 -55.72 34.55 -21.65
CA ILE A 4 -54.41 34.13 -21.15
C ILE A 4 -54.63 33.47 -19.79
N PHE A 5 -53.98 32.33 -19.57
CA PHE A 5 -54.15 31.56 -18.35
C PHE A 5 -53.87 32.36 -17.07
N THR A 6 -54.64 32.05 -16.03
CA THR A 6 -54.46 32.60 -14.68
C THR A 6 -54.07 31.54 -13.66
N ARG A 7 -54.34 30.26 -13.93
CA ARG A 7 -54.03 29.13 -13.05
C ARG A 7 -53.68 27.86 -13.83
N ILE A 8 -52.78 27.07 -13.25
CA ILE A 8 -52.62 25.65 -13.58
C ILE A 8 -53.67 24.90 -12.77
N LEU A 9 -54.53 24.14 -13.44
CA LEU A 9 -55.70 23.48 -12.85
C LEU A 9 -55.38 22.07 -12.36
N ASN A 10 -54.61 21.31 -13.15
CA ASN A 10 -54.22 19.95 -12.82
C ASN A 10 -52.88 19.59 -13.45
N ILE A 11 -52.15 18.67 -12.81
CA ILE A 11 -50.98 17.99 -13.37
C ILE A 11 -51.22 16.49 -13.21
N ASP A 12 -51.40 15.81 -14.32
CA ASP A 12 -51.53 14.37 -14.42
C ASP A 12 -50.19 13.73 -14.79
N LEU A 13 -49.73 12.87 -13.90
CA LEU A 13 -48.53 12.06 -14.04
C LEU A 13 -48.68 10.81 -13.16
N PRO A 14 -47.94 9.74 -13.43
CA PRO A 14 -47.86 8.61 -12.51
C PRO A 14 -47.32 9.07 -11.14
N ALA A 15 -47.96 8.65 -10.05
CA ALA A 15 -47.43 8.89 -8.70
C ALA A 15 -46.14 8.08 -8.45
N SER A 16 -46.04 6.91 -9.09
CA SER A 16 -44.85 6.07 -9.08
C SER A 16 -44.73 5.28 -10.37
N LEU A 17 -43.48 5.02 -10.78
CA LEU A 17 -43.13 4.12 -11.88
C LEU A 17 -42.10 3.09 -11.40
N GLN A 18 -42.01 1.97 -12.11
CA GLN A 18 -40.91 1.02 -11.95
C GLN A 18 -40.00 1.11 -13.16
N CYS A 19 -38.68 1.04 -12.94
CA CYS A 19 -37.73 1.00 -14.04
C CYS A 19 -37.96 -0.20 -14.95
N ASP A 20 -37.67 -0.04 -16.24
CA ASP A 20 -37.66 -1.12 -17.20
C ASP A 20 -36.42 -2.03 -17.02
N LYS A 21 -36.24 -3.02 -17.91
CA LYS A 21 -35.13 -3.99 -17.84
C LYS A 21 -33.73 -3.35 -17.92
N SER A 22 -33.61 -2.11 -18.40
CA SER A 22 -32.36 -1.36 -18.44
C SER A 22 -32.01 -0.69 -17.10
N GLY A 23 -32.92 -0.73 -16.12
CA GLY A 23 -32.75 -0.06 -14.83
C GLY A 23 -33.12 1.43 -14.84
N LYS A 24 -33.78 1.91 -15.90
CA LYS A 24 -34.19 3.32 -16.09
C LYS A 24 -35.70 3.46 -16.32
N ASN A 25 -36.22 4.69 -16.38
CA ASN A 25 -37.65 4.91 -16.55
C ASN A 25 -38.19 4.25 -17.84
N PRO A 26 -39.40 3.68 -17.79
CA PRO A 26 -40.17 3.39 -18.99
C PRO A 26 -40.65 4.70 -19.62
N GLN A 27 -41.14 4.63 -20.85
CA GLN A 27 -41.82 5.78 -21.47
C GLN A 27 -43.08 6.13 -20.66
N PHE A 28 -43.26 7.40 -20.34
CA PHE A 28 -44.48 7.91 -19.70
C PHE A 28 -44.80 9.31 -20.19
N THR A 29 -46.02 9.78 -19.93
CA THR A 29 -46.49 11.09 -20.37
C THR A 29 -46.80 11.94 -19.15
N ILE A 30 -46.43 13.22 -19.22
CA ILE A 30 -46.81 14.24 -18.26
C ILE A 30 -47.81 15.15 -18.97
N THR A 31 -48.96 15.36 -18.36
CA THR A 31 -50.00 16.22 -18.91
C THR A 31 -50.43 17.23 -17.86
N PHE A 32 -50.64 18.47 -18.23
CA PHE A 32 -51.17 19.48 -17.32
C PHE A 32 -52.20 20.36 -18.02
N THR A 33 -53.16 20.87 -17.25
CA THR A 33 -54.25 21.70 -17.77
C THR A 33 -54.23 23.09 -17.15
N ALA A 34 -54.68 24.08 -17.92
CA ALA A 34 -54.77 25.47 -17.50
C ALA A 34 -56.12 26.08 -17.90
N ASP A 35 -56.56 27.11 -17.18
CA ASP A 35 -57.84 27.81 -17.40
C ASP A 35 -57.83 28.78 -18.59
N GLY A 36 -56.70 28.89 -19.29
CA GLY A 36 -56.55 29.68 -20.49
C GLY A 36 -55.31 29.25 -21.27
N MET A 37 -55.09 29.89 -22.42
CA MET A 37 -53.90 29.61 -23.22
C MET A 37 -52.66 30.11 -22.48
N ILE A 38 -51.64 29.28 -22.40
CA ILE A 38 -50.29 29.62 -21.93
C ILE A 38 -49.43 30.00 -23.14
N PRO A 39 -49.02 31.29 -23.27
CA PRO A 39 -48.14 31.73 -24.34
C PRO A 39 -46.79 31.00 -24.38
N PHE A 40 -46.21 30.69 -23.21
CA PHE A 40 -44.94 29.99 -23.11
C PHE A 40 -44.98 28.93 -21.99
N PRO A 41 -45.40 27.69 -22.30
CA PRO A 41 -45.47 26.58 -21.35
C PRO A 41 -44.16 25.79 -21.24
N GLN A 42 -43.84 25.30 -20.04
CA GLN A 42 -42.64 24.51 -19.76
C GLN A 42 -42.91 23.38 -18.76
N ILE A 43 -42.16 22.28 -18.90
CA ILE A 43 -42.03 21.23 -17.88
C ILE A 43 -40.54 21.08 -17.55
N ILE A 44 -40.19 21.06 -16.27
CA ILE A 44 -38.82 20.87 -15.78
C ILE A 44 -38.78 19.63 -14.87
N LEU A 45 -37.88 18.70 -15.17
CA LEU A 45 -37.59 17.53 -14.35
C LEU A 45 -36.33 17.80 -13.53
N HIS A 46 -36.48 17.87 -12.21
CA HIS A 46 -35.37 18.02 -11.27
C HIS A 46 -34.92 16.63 -10.82
N THR A 47 -33.70 16.24 -11.19
CA THR A 47 -33.10 14.94 -10.87
C THR A 47 -31.80 15.11 -10.09
N THR A 48 -31.25 14.03 -9.54
CA THR A 48 -29.91 14.02 -8.90
C THR A 48 -28.79 14.41 -9.85
N ASN A 49 -29.00 14.27 -11.17
CA ASN A 49 -28.00 14.54 -12.21
C ASN A 49 -28.20 15.90 -12.89
N GLY A 50 -29.12 16.73 -12.37
CA GLY A 50 -29.42 18.06 -12.91
C GLY A 50 -30.88 18.24 -13.34
N GLN A 51 -31.13 19.39 -13.98
CA GLN A 51 -32.46 19.79 -14.47
C GLN A 51 -32.61 19.51 -15.97
N HIS A 52 -33.77 18.97 -16.36
CA HIS A 52 -34.12 18.76 -17.76
C HIS A 52 -35.36 19.56 -18.13
N LEU A 53 -35.23 20.44 -19.12
CA LEU A 53 -36.27 21.35 -19.56
C LEU A 53 -36.97 20.82 -20.83
N ILE A 54 -38.30 20.88 -20.85
CA ILE A 54 -39.16 20.50 -21.97
C ILE A 54 -40.04 21.68 -22.36
N THR A 55 -39.86 22.17 -23.58
CA THR A 55 -40.54 23.35 -24.14
C THR A 55 -40.73 23.24 -25.65
N GLY A 56 -41.51 24.14 -26.23
CA GLY A 56 -41.66 24.25 -27.69
C GLY A 56 -42.31 22.99 -28.27
N ASP A 57 -41.80 22.50 -29.40
CA ASP A 57 -42.39 21.38 -30.16
C ASP A 57 -42.47 20.05 -29.37
N ALA A 58 -41.69 19.92 -28.29
CA ALA A 58 -41.74 18.76 -27.39
C ALA A 58 -42.98 18.75 -26.48
N LEU A 59 -43.69 19.88 -26.36
CA LEU A 59 -44.91 20.03 -25.58
C LEU A 59 -46.10 20.27 -26.50
N LYS A 60 -46.95 19.25 -26.63
CA LYS A 60 -48.16 19.33 -27.47
C LYS A 60 -49.26 20.06 -26.71
N SER A 61 -49.98 20.95 -27.38
CA SER A 61 -51.12 21.65 -26.79
C SER A 61 -52.42 21.33 -27.53
N SER A 62 -53.51 21.22 -26.78
CA SER A 62 -54.87 21.04 -27.27
C SER A 62 -55.86 21.85 -26.42
N THR A 63 -57.02 22.14 -27.00
CA THR A 63 -58.14 22.76 -26.27
C THR A 63 -59.18 21.69 -25.98
N GLU A 64 -59.59 21.60 -24.73
CA GLU A 64 -60.58 20.62 -24.27
C GLU A 64 -62.03 21.14 -24.50
N PRO A 65 -63.03 20.25 -24.57
CA PRO A 65 -64.43 20.63 -24.81
C PRO A 65 -65.02 21.58 -23.76
N ASP A 66 -64.44 21.62 -22.56
CA ASP A 66 -64.84 22.50 -21.46
C ASP A 66 -64.17 23.90 -21.50
N GLY A 67 -63.37 24.17 -22.53
CA GLY A 67 -62.68 25.43 -22.75
C GLY A 67 -61.31 25.54 -22.08
N THR A 68 -60.84 24.50 -21.38
CA THR A 68 -59.50 24.48 -20.80
C THR A 68 -58.42 24.13 -21.84
N TYR A 69 -57.17 24.48 -21.54
CA TYR A 69 -56.02 24.15 -22.39
C TYR A 69 -55.20 23.05 -21.75
N GLN A 70 -54.94 21.98 -22.51
CA GLN A 70 -54.13 20.86 -22.09
C GLN A 70 -52.77 20.89 -22.78
N TYR A 71 -51.73 20.58 -22.03
CA TYR A 71 -50.34 20.50 -22.47
C TYR A 71 -49.76 19.14 -22.11
N SER A 72 -49.12 18.46 -23.06
CA SER A 72 -48.64 17.08 -22.87
C SER A 72 -47.24 16.88 -23.44
N ALA A 73 -46.37 16.24 -22.67
CA ALA A 73 -45.03 15.81 -23.09
C ALA A 73 -44.83 14.32 -22.83
N THR A 74 -44.25 13.63 -23.81
CA THR A 74 -43.83 12.23 -23.65
C THR A 74 -42.36 12.19 -23.23
N ILE A 75 -42.10 11.59 -22.07
CA ILE A 75 -40.75 11.30 -21.59
C ILE A 75 -40.34 9.95 -22.16
N THR A 76 -39.27 9.93 -22.95
CA THR A 76 -38.74 8.71 -23.57
C THR A 76 -38.20 7.74 -22.51
N ALA A 77 -38.26 6.45 -22.82
CA ALA A 77 -37.64 5.43 -21.97
C ALA A 77 -36.12 5.62 -21.90
N GLY A 78 -35.50 5.22 -20.78
CA GLY A 78 -34.04 5.25 -20.62
C GLY A 78 -33.46 6.62 -20.23
N PHE A 79 -34.30 7.59 -19.90
CA PHE A 79 -33.92 8.99 -19.66
C PHE A 79 -33.59 9.29 -18.18
N LEU A 80 -34.25 8.62 -17.23
CA LEU A 80 -34.24 8.91 -15.79
C LEU A 80 -33.80 7.68 -14.98
N TRP A 81 -33.12 7.92 -13.86
CA TRP A 81 -32.62 6.90 -12.92
C TRP A 81 -33.56 6.73 -11.72
N PRO A 82 -33.54 5.57 -11.02
CA PRO A 82 -34.35 5.35 -9.83
C PRO A 82 -34.15 6.46 -8.77
N GLY A 83 -35.24 6.88 -8.12
CA GLY A 83 -35.21 7.95 -7.13
C GLY A 83 -36.51 8.76 -7.06
N GLU A 84 -36.49 9.83 -6.25
CA GLU A 84 -37.56 10.83 -6.23
C GLU A 84 -37.24 11.95 -7.22
N ILE A 85 -38.17 12.23 -8.11
CA ILE A 85 -38.04 13.25 -9.16
C ILE A 85 -39.07 14.33 -8.89
N THR A 86 -38.62 15.59 -8.82
CA THR A 86 -39.54 16.73 -8.71
C THR A 86 -39.85 17.24 -10.11
N ILE A 87 -41.13 17.21 -10.47
CA ILE A 87 -41.67 17.71 -11.73
C ILE A 87 -42.24 19.10 -11.47
N GLN A 88 -41.67 20.11 -12.12
CA GLN A 88 -42.18 21.48 -12.12
C GLN A 88 -42.87 21.73 -13.45
N VAL A 89 -44.13 22.13 -13.39
CA VAL A 89 -44.84 22.67 -14.54
C VAL A 89 -44.92 24.17 -14.37
N GLU A 90 -44.59 24.92 -15.41
CA GLU A 90 -44.73 26.37 -15.38
C GLU A 90 -45.20 26.96 -16.70
N GLY A 91 -45.81 28.13 -16.62
CA GLY A 91 -46.23 28.91 -17.78
C GLY A 91 -45.89 30.38 -17.60
N CYS A 92 -45.48 31.05 -18.68
CA CYS A 92 -45.39 32.50 -18.74
C CYS A 92 -46.59 33.09 -19.46
N ARG A 93 -47.15 34.17 -18.89
CA ARG A 93 -48.25 34.94 -19.49
C ARG A 93 -47.82 35.78 -20.70
N LYS A 94 -46.53 35.82 -21.04
CA LYS A 94 -45.99 36.51 -22.22
C LYS A 94 -45.32 35.52 -23.16
N ALA A 95 -45.52 35.71 -24.47
CA ALA A 95 -44.89 34.90 -25.51
C ALA A 95 -43.38 35.20 -25.65
N ASP A 96 -42.98 36.48 -25.50
CA ASP A 96 -41.58 36.90 -25.46
C ASP A 96 -41.07 36.94 -24.01
N ILE A 97 -40.32 35.92 -23.63
CA ILE A 97 -39.79 35.75 -22.27
C ILE A 97 -38.76 36.81 -21.89
N ASN A 98 -38.12 37.50 -22.85
CA ASN A 98 -37.17 38.58 -22.56
C ASN A 98 -37.86 39.82 -21.97
N GLN A 99 -39.18 39.89 -22.12
CA GLN A 99 -40.03 40.96 -21.56
C GLN A 99 -40.81 40.50 -20.32
N ALA A 100 -40.60 39.27 -19.86
CA ALA A 100 -41.29 38.69 -18.71
C ALA A 100 -40.55 38.97 -17.39
N GLY A 101 -41.29 39.36 -16.35
CA GLY A 101 -40.80 39.43 -14.98
C GLY A 101 -41.26 38.23 -14.16
N GLY A 102 -40.77 38.08 -12.92
CA GLY A 102 -41.12 36.93 -12.07
C GLY A 102 -42.63 36.76 -11.81
N GLY A 103 -43.41 37.85 -11.80
CA GLY A 103 -44.87 37.81 -11.64
C GLY A 103 -45.67 37.35 -12.87
N ASP A 104 -45.01 37.22 -14.03
CA ASP A 104 -45.63 36.69 -15.25
C ASP A 104 -45.63 35.14 -15.29
N TRP A 105 -44.94 34.50 -14.33
CA TRP A 105 -44.77 33.06 -14.25
C TRP A 105 -45.64 32.44 -13.16
N LEU A 106 -46.37 31.39 -13.53
CA LEU A 106 -47.11 30.54 -12.61
C LEU A 106 -46.51 29.14 -12.64
N LYS A 107 -46.25 28.57 -11.45
CA LYS A 107 -45.55 27.29 -11.28
C LYS A 107 -46.34 26.38 -10.34
N ASP A 108 -46.34 25.08 -10.64
CA ASP A 108 -46.85 24.05 -9.74
C ASP A 108 -45.93 22.81 -9.79
N PHE A 109 -45.85 22.07 -8.69
CA PHE A 109 -44.86 21.01 -8.47
C PHE A 109 -45.53 19.69 -8.11
N ARG A 110 -45.02 18.59 -8.66
CA ARG A 110 -45.41 17.22 -8.31
C ARG A 110 -44.18 16.35 -8.10
N LYS A 111 -44.35 15.27 -7.34
CA LYS A 111 -43.30 14.28 -7.10
C LYS A 111 -43.63 12.99 -7.85
N LEU A 112 -42.63 12.41 -8.49
CA LEU A 112 -42.67 11.08 -9.10
C LEU A 112 -41.64 10.20 -8.41
N ARG A 113 -42.05 9.05 -7.89
CA ARG A 113 -41.12 8.02 -7.37
C ARG A 113 -40.84 6.99 -8.44
N LEU A 114 -39.60 6.90 -8.90
CA LEU A 114 -39.15 5.84 -9.82
C LEU A 114 -38.45 4.74 -9.02
N GLY A 115 -39.14 3.61 -8.84
CA GLY A 115 -38.62 2.43 -8.14
C GLY A 115 -37.66 1.63 -9.02
N ALA A 116 -36.59 1.11 -8.43
CA ALA A 116 -35.72 0.16 -9.10
C ALA A 116 -36.49 -1.16 -9.32
N THR A 117 -36.44 -1.71 -10.54
CA THR A 117 -36.85 -3.08 -10.77
C THR A 117 -35.90 -3.97 -9.97
N ALA A 118 -36.44 -4.82 -9.11
CA ALA A 118 -35.67 -5.90 -8.51
C ALA A 118 -35.14 -6.77 -9.65
N LYS A 119 -33.88 -6.56 -10.06
CA LYS A 119 -33.15 -7.61 -10.77
C LYS A 119 -33.28 -8.84 -9.90
N ALA A 120 -33.72 -9.97 -10.47
CA ALA A 120 -33.51 -11.25 -9.82
C ALA A 120 -32.03 -11.27 -9.44
N GLN A 121 -31.73 -11.19 -8.15
CA GLN A 121 -30.36 -11.35 -7.71
C GLN A 121 -29.98 -12.75 -8.19
N PRO A 122 -28.90 -12.90 -8.97
CA PRO A 122 -28.43 -14.23 -9.32
C PRO A 122 -28.29 -15.00 -8.01
N THR A 123 -28.94 -16.14 -7.89
CA THR A 123 -28.81 -16.98 -6.70
C THR A 123 -27.35 -17.34 -6.58
N VAL A 124 -26.65 -16.77 -5.59
CA VAL A 124 -25.24 -17.07 -5.34
C VAL A 124 -25.15 -18.55 -4.99
N GLN A 125 -24.59 -19.35 -5.89
CA GLN A 125 -24.35 -20.77 -5.65
C GLN A 125 -23.01 -20.91 -4.94
N VAL A 126 -23.04 -21.45 -3.73
CA VAL A 126 -21.82 -21.79 -2.98
C VAL A 126 -21.47 -23.24 -3.30
N THR A 127 -20.25 -23.44 -3.79
CA THR A 127 -19.70 -24.77 -4.06
C THR A 127 -19.07 -25.31 -2.80
N THR A 128 -19.10 -26.62 -2.61
CA THR A 128 -18.42 -27.28 -1.49
C THR A 128 -17.13 -27.94 -1.98
N GLY A 129 -16.10 -27.91 -1.14
CA GLY A 129 -14.84 -28.62 -1.37
C GLY A 129 -14.98 -30.13 -1.18
N ALA A 130 -13.87 -30.85 -1.34
CA ALA A 130 -13.84 -32.32 -1.30
C ALA A 130 -14.33 -32.93 0.03
N ASP A 131 -14.34 -32.17 1.12
CA ASP A 131 -14.80 -32.54 2.46
C ASP A 131 -16.21 -32.02 2.79
N ASN A 132 -16.96 -31.57 1.79
CA ASN A 132 -18.24 -30.86 1.92
C ASN A 132 -18.16 -29.50 2.64
N THR A 133 -16.97 -28.95 2.90
CA THR A 133 -16.82 -27.60 3.46
C THR A 133 -17.16 -26.55 2.40
N PRO A 134 -18.04 -25.56 2.69
CA PRO A 134 -18.31 -24.47 1.77
C PRO A 134 -17.02 -23.73 1.39
N ILE A 135 -16.76 -23.58 0.09
CA ILE A 135 -15.62 -22.81 -0.39
C ILE A 135 -15.87 -21.34 -0.06
N LYS A 136 -14.86 -20.70 0.52
CA LYS A 136 -14.89 -19.29 0.92
C LYS A 136 -13.53 -18.67 0.70
N LEU A 137 -13.50 -17.46 0.13
CA LEU A 137 -12.32 -16.62 0.09
C LEU A 137 -12.35 -15.64 1.26
N TYR A 138 -11.22 -15.53 1.93
CA TYR A 138 -11.01 -14.56 2.97
C TYR A 138 -10.13 -13.43 2.43
N PHE A 139 -10.38 -12.20 2.87
CA PHE A 139 -9.49 -11.09 2.59
C PHE A 139 -9.49 -10.10 3.74
N GLY A 140 -8.46 -9.25 3.81
CA GLY A 140 -8.37 -8.16 4.78
C GLY A 140 -8.00 -6.84 4.11
N ILE A 141 -8.17 -5.74 4.85
CA ILE A 141 -7.74 -4.40 4.42
C ILE A 141 -6.55 -3.94 5.26
N HIS A 142 -5.53 -3.39 4.60
CA HIS A 142 -4.40 -2.72 5.24
C HIS A 142 -4.27 -1.28 4.74
N LYS A 143 -4.11 -0.31 5.65
CA LYS A 143 -3.89 1.10 5.31
C LYS A 143 -2.60 1.64 5.94
N HIS A 144 -1.69 2.09 5.08
CA HIS A 144 -0.40 2.61 5.46
C HIS A 144 -0.44 4.14 5.62
N MET A 145 -0.03 4.65 6.79
CA MET A 145 0.02 6.08 7.11
C MET A 145 1.46 6.51 7.41
N HIS A 146 2.01 7.42 6.60
CA HIS A 146 3.40 7.81 6.76
C HIS A 146 3.70 9.22 6.25
N GLN A 147 4.55 9.93 7.00
CA GLN A 147 5.26 11.12 6.57
C GLN A 147 6.70 11.07 7.13
N PRO A 148 7.73 11.36 6.33
CA PRO A 148 9.09 11.45 6.83
C PRO A 148 9.31 12.72 7.66
N TYR A 149 10.44 12.79 8.36
CA TYR A 149 11.00 14.08 8.75
C TYR A 149 11.61 14.76 7.52
N TYR A 150 11.13 15.95 7.22
CA TYR A 150 11.56 16.74 6.06
C TYR A 150 12.94 17.41 6.23
N ASN A 151 13.47 17.39 7.44
CA ASN A 151 14.84 17.75 7.77
C ASN A 151 15.34 16.84 8.89
N THR A 152 16.31 15.98 8.61
CA THR A 152 16.81 14.99 9.57
C THR A 152 17.49 15.63 10.79
N THR A 153 18.00 16.85 10.64
CA THR A 153 18.75 17.58 11.69
C THR A 153 17.89 18.59 12.45
N ASP A 154 16.70 18.91 11.94
CA ASP A 154 15.77 19.85 12.55
C ASP A 154 14.37 19.22 12.62
N GLN A 155 14.06 18.61 13.76
CA GLN A 155 12.76 18.01 14.05
C GLN A 155 11.63 19.05 14.11
N LEU A 156 11.98 20.34 14.25
CA LEU A 156 11.04 21.44 14.28
C LEU A 156 10.86 22.10 12.92
N TYR A 157 11.53 21.61 11.87
CA TYR A 157 11.37 22.13 10.52
C TYR A 157 9.90 22.08 10.10
N TRP A 158 9.36 23.23 9.71
CA TRP A 158 7.99 23.38 9.25
C TRP A 158 7.87 24.61 8.35
N ASP A 159 7.26 24.45 7.19
CA ASP A 159 6.99 25.51 6.23
C ASP A 159 5.53 25.44 5.75
N GLY A 160 5.13 26.38 4.89
CA GLY A 160 3.77 26.42 4.34
C GLY A 160 3.43 25.22 3.44
N GLU A 161 4.43 24.54 2.89
CA GLU A 161 4.19 23.30 2.14
C GLU A 161 3.79 22.18 3.10
N LYS A 162 4.48 22.02 4.24
CA LYS A 162 4.13 20.99 5.24
C LYS A 162 2.76 21.27 5.85
N ASP A 163 2.46 22.54 6.10
CA ASP A 163 1.13 22.95 6.56
C ASP A 163 0.03 22.50 5.57
N GLY A 164 0.25 22.66 4.26
CA GLY A 164 -0.66 22.18 3.21
C GLY A 164 -0.72 20.67 3.07
N ILE A 165 0.42 19.97 3.13
CA ILE A 165 0.52 18.50 3.03
C ILE A 165 -0.27 17.84 4.16
N PHE A 166 -0.05 18.27 5.41
CA PHE A 166 -0.74 17.71 6.56
C PHE A 166 -2.21 18.18 6.61
N GLY A 167 -2.47 19.47 6.38
CA GLY A 167 -3.82 20.01 6.41
C GLY A 167 -4.78 19.33 5.43
N SER A 168 -4.30 18.99 4.23
CA SER A 168 -5.10 18.23 3.23
C SER A 168 -5.39 16.77 3.62
N ARG A 169 -4.66 16.22 4.59
CA ARG A 169 -4.76 14.84 5.08
C ARG A 169 -5.41 14.72 6.45
N HIS A 170 -6.13 15.76 6.89
CA HIS A 170 -6.86 15.74 8.16
C HIS A 170 -7.79 14.52 8.29
N GLY A 171 -8.54 14.16 7.24
CA GLY A 171 -9.46 13.00 7.25
C GLY A 171 -8.77 11.65 7.49
N PRO A 172 -7.83 11.24 6.61
CA PRO A 172 -7.05 10.01 6.77
C PRO A 172 -6.38 9.86 8.14
N TYR A 173 -5.86 10.97 8.68
CA TYR A 173 -5.15 10.95 9.95
C TYR A 173 -6.03 11.05 11.20
N THR A 174 -7.37 11.16 11.05
CA THR A 174 -8.27 11.29 12.21
C THR A 174 -9.40 10.26 12.19
N HIS A 175 -10.36 10.40 11.27
CA HIS A 175 -11.67 9.75 11.40
C HIS A 175 -12.00 8.77 10.28
N PHE A 176 -11.20 8.68 9.21
CA PHE A 176 -11.47 7.76 8.10
C PHE A 176 -11.43 6.28 8.50
N ILE A 177 -10.37 5.84 9.16
CA ILE A 177 -10.28 4.46 9.69
C ILE A 177 -11.42 4.17 10.69
N PRO A 178 -11.67 5.01 11.71
CA PRO A 178 -12.82 4.84 12.60
C PRO A 178 -14.15 4.72 11.87
N THR A 179 -14.38 5.54 10.84
CA THR A 179 -15.61 5.55 10.04
C THR A 179 -15.81 4.23 9.28
N ALA A 180 -14.75 3.69 8.67
CA ALA A 180 -14.85 2.40 7.98
C ALA A 180 -15.14 1.25 8.95
N VAL A 181 -14.48 1.23 10.11
CA VAL A 181 -14.60 0.14 11.08
C VAL A 181 -15.96 0.15 11.79
N ARG A 182 -16.54 1.32 12.06
CA ARG A 182 -17.92 1.42 12.55
C ARG A 182 -18.92 0.78 11.58
N GLN A 183 -18.73 0.97 10.28
CA GLN A 183 -19.59 0.32 9.27
C GLN A 183 -19.46 -1.22 9.27
N TYR A 184 -18.28 -1.77 9.60
CA TYR A 184 -18.13 -3.23 9.78
C TYR A 184 -18.92 -3.74 10.98
N ILE A 185 -18.93 -2.97 12.07
CA ILE A 185 -19.68 -3.27 13.30
C ILE A 185 -21.18 -3.18 13.03
N ASP A 186 -21.65 -2.07 12.45
CA ASP A 186 -23.06 -1.83 12.11
C ASP A 186 -23.57 -2.84 11.06
N GLY A 187 -22.67 -3.28 10.18
CA GLY A 187 -22.88 -4.35 9.21
C GLY A 187 -22.95 -5.76 9.79
N ASN A 188 -22.72 -5.92 11.09
CA ASN A 188 -22.66 -7.19 11.81
C ASN A 188 -21.65 -8.19 11.18
N LEU A 189 -20.49 -7.68 10.75
CA LEU A 189 -19.41 -8.51 10.23
C LEU A 189 -18.53 -8.99 11.40
N PRO A 190 -18.57 -10.29 11.79
CA PRO A 190 -18.04 -10.74 13.07
C PRO A 190 -16.51 -10.73 13.17
N HIS A 191 -15.83 -11.01 12.06
CA HIS A 191 -14.37 -11.10 11.97
C HIS A 191 -13.72 -9.88 11.31
N ALA A 192 -14.52 -8.96 10.78
CA ALA A 192 -14.03 -7.83 10.00
C ALA A 192 -13.27 -6.83 10.87
N GLY A 193 -12.07 -6.48 10.40
CA GLY A 193 -11.24 -5.42 10.95
C GLY A 193 -10.46 -4.73 9.84
N LEU A 194 -9.72 -3.70 10.22
CA LEU A 194 -8.80 -2.97 9.38
C LEU A 194 -7.44 -2.95 10.08
N SER A 195 -6.42 -3.44 9.40
CA SER A 195 -5.03 -3.29 9.87
C SER A 195 -4.45 -1.98 9.35
N THR A 196 -3.62 -1.31 10.14
CA THR A 196 -3.02 -0.03 9.74
C THR A 196 -1.64 0.14 10.31
N SER A 197 -0.70 0.63 9.50
CA SER A 197 0.65 0.98 9.94
C SER A 197 0.79 2.50 10.04
N TRP A 198 1.48 2.97 11.08
CA TRP A 198 1.71 4.39 11.34
C TRP A 198 3.18 4.60 11.69
N SER A 199 3.89 5.42 10.92
CA SER A 199 5.26 5.75 11.30
C SER A 199 5.30 6.60 12.57
N GLY A 200 6.31 6.40 13.41
CA GLY A 200 6.55 7.24 14.57
C GLY A 200 6.82 8.68 14.16
N SER A 201 7.53 8.90 13.06
CA SER A 201 7.74 10.22 12.48
C SER A 201 6.44 10.97 12.13
N LEU A 202 5.39 10.26 11.70
CA LEU A 202 4.09 10.87 11.43
C LEU A 202 3.41 11.25 12.75
N ILE A 203 3.40 10.35 13.72
CA ILE A 203 2.76 10.56 15.03
C ILE A 203 3.40 11.74 15.75
N GLU A 204 4.74 11.83 15.80
CA GLU A 204 5.45 12.95 16.44
C GLU A 204 5.07 14.30 15.79
N GLN A 205 4.93 14.33 14.46
CA GLN A 205 4.54 15.54 13.74
C GLN A 205 3.06 15.90 13.97
N LEU A 206 2.15 14.91 14.06
CA LEU A 206 0.74 15.15 14.38
C LEU A 206 0.55 15.65 15.82
N ASP A 207 1.28 15.09 16.78
CA ASP A 207 1.29 15.57 18.16
C ASP A 207 1.75 17.02 18.26
N ARG A 208 2.78 17.39 17.47
CA ARG A 208 3.21 18.77 17.35
C ARG A 208 2.13 19.64 16.69
N CYS A 209 1.51 19.21 15.59
CA CYS A 209 0.43 19.95 14.96
C CYS A 209 -0.70 20.26 15.96
N ALA A 210 -1.03 19.31 16.82
CA ALA A 210 -2.01 19.48 17.88
C ALA A 210 -1.56 20.48 18.96
N ALA A 211 -0.29 20.39 19.40
CA ALA A 211 0.26 21.25 20.45
C ALA A 211 0.46 22.70 20.01
N ASP A 212 0.96 22.91 18.79
CA ASP A 212 1.35 24.22 18.26
C ASP A 212 0.21 24.90 17.46
N GLY A 213 -0.88 24.19 17.17
CA GLY A 213 -2.00 24.70 16.37
C GLY A 213 -1.69 24.84 14.88
N LEU A 214 -0.79 24.01 14.34
CA LEU A 214 -0.44 23.98 12.91
C LEU A 214 -1.62 23.47 12.07
N CYS A 215 -1.57 23.65 10.75
CA CYS A 215 -2.65 23.25 9.83
C CYS A 215 -4.01 23.89 10.18
N GLY A 216 -3.98 25.12 10.69
CA GLY A 216 -5.18 25.82 11.16
C GLY A 216 -5.82 25.20 12.41
N GLY A 217 -5.08 24.40 13.18
CA GLY A 217 -5.55 23.78 14.43
C GLY A 217 -6.43 22.54 14.24
N CYS A 218 -6.52 21.98 13.04
CA CYS A 218 -7.41 20.84 12.76
C CYS A 218 -7.00 19.55 13.48
N PHE A 219 -5.74 19.41 13.90
CA PHE A 219 -5.24 18.22 14.59
C PHE A 219 -5.42 18.22 16.11
N SER A 220 -6.14 19.19 16.68
CA SER A 220 -6.47 19.17 18.11
C SER A 220 -7.22 17.89 18.49
N GLY A 221 -6.56 17.02 19.28
CA GLY A 221 -7.13 15.73 19.69
C GLY A 221 -7.29 14.72 18.55
N TRP A 222 -6.43 14.80 17.52
CA TRP A 222 -6.49 14.00 16.29
C TRP A 222 -6.66 12.48 16.51
N ASN A 223 -6.07 11.95 17.57
CA ASN A 223 -6.06 10.52 17.90
C ASN A 223 -7.27 10.05 18.72
N ASN A 224 -8.15 10.94 19.21
CA ASN A 224 -9.23 10.56 20.14
C ASN A 224 -10.17 9.48 19.59
N GLU A 225 -10.61 9.63 18.34
CA GLU A 225 -11.49 8.63 17.71
C GLU A 225 -10.77 7.32 17.41
N LEU A 226 -9.50 7.40 17.01
CA LEU A 226 -8.64 6.22 16.80
C LEU A 226 -8.48 5.44 18.10
N ARG A 227 -8.23 6.11 19.23
CA ARG A 227 -8.17 5.50 20.56
C ARG A 227 -9.45 4.80 20.95
N ALA A 228 -10.60 5.43 20.68
CA ALA A 228 -11.91 4.87 21.00
C ALA A 228 -12.19 3.61 20.17
N ILE A 229 -12.04 3.70 18.84
CA ILE A 229 -12.33 2.55 17.95
C ILE A 229 -11.33 1.41 18.14
N ALA A 230 -10.09 1.69 18.57
CA ALA A 230 -9.10 0.67 18.86
C ALA A 230 -9.53 -0.29 19.99
N GLN A 231 -10.51 0.08 20.82
CA GLN A 231 -11.02 -0.82 21.86
C GLN A 231 -12.06 -1.82 21.35
N GLU A 232 -12.62 -1.60 20.15
CA GLU A 232 -13.61 -2.49 19.55
C GLU A 232 -12.98 -3.82 19.13
N LYS A 233 -13.72 -4.91 19.37
CA LYS A 233 -13.24 -6.28 19.19
C LYS A 233 -14.00 -7.06 18.13
N THR A 234 -13.31 -7.97 17.45
CA THR A 234 -13.92 -9.03 16.66
C THR A 234 -14.58 -10.05 17.58
N VAL A 235 -15.35 -10.98 17.02
CA VAL A 235 -15.97 -12.07 17.80
C VAL A 235 -14.94 -13.00 18.46
N LEU A 236 -13.70 -13.01 17.97
CA LEU A 236 -12.57 -13.76 18.56
C LEU A 236 -11.77 -12.95 19.59
N GLY A 237 -12.15 -11.69 19.86
CA GLY A 237 -11.52 -10.85 20.88
C GLY A 237 -10.30 -10.06 20.40
N HIS A 238 -9.95 -10.14 19.11
CA HIS A 238 -8.89 -9.32 18.50
C HIS A 238 -9.38 -7.90 18.24
N HIS A 239 -8.45 -6.95 18.18
CA HIS A 239 -8.79 -5.56 17.85
C HIS A 239 -9.34 -5.45 16.42
N ARG A 240 -10.41 -4.67 16.23
CA ARG A 240 -10.92 -4.35 14.89
C ARG A 240 -10.07 -3.31 14.18
N VAL A 241 -9.33 -2.48 14.91
CA VAL A 241 -8.24 -1.65 14.38
C VAL A 241 -6.93 -2.24 14.89
N ASP A 242 -6.22 -2.94 14.01
CA ASP A 242 -4.94 -3.57 14.37
C ASP A 242 -3.78 -2.69 13.90
N PHE A 243 -3.11 -2.02 14.83
CA PHE A 243 -1.95 -1.18 14.53
C PHE A 243 -0.74 -2.08 14.23
N SER A 244 -0.50 -2.39 12.96
CA SER A 244 0.59 -3.28 12.55
C SER A 244 1.94 -2.80 13.07
N ALA A 245 2.80 -3.73 13.48
CA ALA A 245 4.19 -3.40 13.75
C ALA A 245 4.84 -2.73 12.53
N PHE A 246 5.73 -1.78 12.80
CA PHE A 246 6.32 -0.92 11.81
C PHE A 246 7.72 -0.48 12.25
N GLY A 247 8.51 0.09 11.34
CA GLY A 247 9.75 0.78 11.69
C GLY A 247 9.47 2.25 11.97
N PHE A 248 9.95 2.78 13.10
CA PHE A 248 9.62 4.13 13.57
C PHE A 248 9.78 5.22 12.49
N PHE A 249 10.90 5.22 11.78
CA PHE A 249 11.21 6.19 10.73
C PHE A 249 11.01 5.64 9.31
N HIS A 250 10.21 4.60 9.11
CA HIS A 250 9.99 4.02 7.78
C HIS A 250 11.30 3.59 7.07
N PRO A 251 12.18 2.79 7.73
CA PRO A 251 13.44 2.39 7.13
C PRO A 251 13.27 1.33 6.05
N LEU A 252 14.19 1.28 5.08
CA LEU A 252 14.27 0.15 4.15
C LEU A 252 14.93 -1.06 4.84
N MET A 253 14.15 -1.74 5.68
CA MET A 253 14.63 -2.75 6.63
C MET A 253 15.53 -3.85 6.03
N PRO A 254 15.30 -4.37 4.80
CA PRO A 254 16.22 -5.35 4.21
C PRO A 254 17.68 -4.89 4.10
N LEU A 255 17.94 -3.58 4.10
CA LEU A 255 19.24 -2.99 3.81
C LEU A 255 19.93 -2.36 5.02
N ILE A 256 19.37 -2.50 6.23
CA ILE A 256 19.97 -1.97 7.47
C ILE A 256 20.35 -3.11 8.44
N PRO A 257 21.25 -2.85 9.41
CA PRO A 257 21.64 -3.83 10.42
C PRO A 257 20.48 -4.33 11.28
N GLY A 258 20.53 -5.61 11.68
CA GLY A 258 19.48 -6.23 12.51
C GLY A 258 19.24 -5.52 13.85
N ARG A 259 20.30 -5.01 14.49
CA ARG A 259 20.18 -4.23 15.73
C ARG A 259 19.40 -2.92 15.54
N ASP A 260 19.44 -2.33 14.36
CA ASP A 260 18.70 -1.10 14.05
C ASP A 260 17.23 -1.42 13.75
N ILE A 261 16.93 -2.53 13.04
CA ILE A 261 15.55 -3.04 12.88
C ILE A 261 14.88 -3.23 14.26
N ILE A 262 15.58 -3.84 15.21
CA ILE A 262 15.05 -4.08 16.56
C ILE A 262 14.70 -2.77 17.25
N LYS A 263 15.61 -1.78 17.26
CA LYS A 263 15.36 -0.46 17.86
C LYS A 263 14.21 0.28 17.18
N GLN A 264 14.13 0.25 15.85
CA GLN A 264 13.04 0.87 15.08
C GLN A 264 11.68 0.30 15.50
N VAL A 265 11.58 -1.01 15.71
CA VAL A 265 10.36 -1.68 16.18
C VAL A 265 10.05 -1.36 17.64
N GLU A 266 11.06 -1.32 18.51
CA GLU A 266 10.89 -0.99 19.92
C GLU A 266 10.37 0.44 20.12
N TRP A 267 10.97 1.42 19.45
CA TRP A 267 10.50 2.81 19.47
C TRP A 267 9.08 2.91 18.93
N HIS A 268 8.78 2.19 17.83
CA HIS A 268 7.46 2.19 17.22
C HIS A 268 6.39 1.67 18.18
N ARG A 269 6.66 0.57 18.90
CA ARG A 269 5.73 0.06 19.92
C ARG A 269 5.45 1.08 21.02
N GLY A 270 6.49 1.78 21.47
CA GLY A 270 6.36 2.83 22.49
C GLY A 270 5.40 3.95 22.06
N ILE A 271 5.57 4.46 20.84
CA ILE A 271 4.76 5.58 20.34
C ILE A 271 3.32 5.16 20.00
N ILE A 272 3.10 3.94 19.48
CA ILE A 272 1.75 3.40 19.29
C ILE A 272 0.99 3.29 20.61
N ARG A 273 1.63 2.76 21.66
CA ARG A 273 1.03 2.66 22.99
C ARG A 273 0.65 4.03 23.54
N SER A 274 1.54 5.01 23.40
CA SER A 274 1.31 6.38 23.85
C SER A 274 0.16 7.06 23.10
N ALA A 275 0.20 7.00 21.77
CA ALA A 275 -0.75 7.71 20.91
C ALA A 275 -2.15 7.06 20.90
N PHE A 276 -2.22 5.73 20.88
CA PHE A 276 -3.47 5.02 20.64
C PHE A 276 -4.01 4.27 21.85
N GLY A 277 -3.24 4.14 22.94
CA GLY A 277 -3.64 3.32 24.09
C GLY A 277 -3.88 1.85 23.73
N SER A 278 -3.20 1.37 22.68
CA SER A 278 -3.19 -0.01 22.20
C SER A 278 -1.76 -0.47 22.01
N GLU A 279 -1.49 -1.75 22.17
CA GLU A 279 -0.22 -2.32 21.72
C GLU A 279 -0.17 -2.37 20.20
N ALA A 280 1.03 -2.21 19.62
CA ALA A 280 1.22 -2.55 18.22
C ALA A 280 1.14 -4.08 18.05
N SER A 281 0.54 -4.51 16.96
CA SER A 281 0.41 -5.90 16.54
C SER A 281 1.76 -6.59 16.43
N ASN A 282 1.76 -7.92 16.53
CA ASN A 282 2.91 -8.74 16.16
C ASN A 282 2.92 -9.09 14.66
N VAL A 283 1.94 -8.59 13.89
CA VAL A 283 1.95 -8.59 12.43
C VAL A 283 2.62 -7.31 11.96
N MET A 284 3.70 -7.43 11.20
CA MET A 284 4.44 -6.31 10.64
C MET A 284 3.98 -6.00 9.22
N PHE A 285 3.74 -4.72 8.95
CA PHE A 285 3.84 -4.17 7.60
C PHE A 285 5.26 -3.65 7.43
N PRO A 286 6.14 -4.28 6.62
CA PRO A 286 7.46 -3.73 6.41
C PRO A 286 7.31 -2.45 5.56
N PRO A 287 8.05 -1.35 5.84
CA PRO A 287 8.05 -0.18 4.98
C PRO A 287 8.23 -0.55 3.51
N GLU A 288 7.39 -0.01 2.63
CA GLU A 288 7.35 -0.32 1.19
C GLU A 288 6.98 -1.76 0.83
N THR A 289 6.43 -2.51 1.80
CA THR A 289 6.30 -3.98 1.70
C THR A 289 7.65 -4.65 1.36
N ALA A 290 8.77 -4.00 1.70
CA ALA A 290 10.10 -4.46 1.35
C ALA A 290 10.48 -5.63 2.27
N PHE A 291 10.48 -6.84 1.71
CA PHE A 291 10.77 -8.06 2.45
C PHE A 291 11.98 -8.78 1.86
N HIS A 292 12.85 -9.24 2.74
CA HIS A 292 13.88 -10.21 2.44
C HIS A 292 14.01 -11.15 3.65
N VAL A 293 14.14 -12.45 3.40
CA VAL A 293 14.24 -13.48 4.45
C VAL A 293 15.39 -13.22 5.46
N ARG A 294 16.42 -12.44 5.10
CA ARG A 294 17.51 -12.05 6.01
C ARG A 294 17.05 -11.21 7.20
N MET A 295 15.88 -10.58 7.11
CA MET A 295 15.31 -9.80 8.22
C MET A 295 14.77 -10.69 9.35
N ILE A 296 14.41 -11.95 9.05
CA ILE A 296 13.68 -12.83 9.97
C ILE A 296 14.32 -12.94 11.36
N PRO A 297 15.66 -13.11 11.52
CA PRO A 297 16.28 -13.17 12.83
C PRO A 297 15.99 -11.92 13.68
N ALA A 298 16.18 -10.72 13.10
CA ALA A 298 15.95 -9.45 13.78
C ALA A 298 14.46 -9.24 14.11
N LEU A 299 13.56 -9.61 13.20
CA LEU A 299 12.12 -9.55 13.41
C LEU A 299 11.68 -10.47 14.57
N ASN A 300 12.22 -11.69 14.62
CA ASN A 300 11.94 -12.64 15.69
C ASN A 300 12.43 -12.13 17.05
N GLN A 301 13.63 -11.55 17.10
CA GLN A 301 14.16 -10.92 18.31
C GLN A 301 13.32 -9.73 18.74
N ALA A 302 12.82 -8.93 17.80
CA ALA A 302 11.85 -7.87 18.04
C ALA A 302 10.43 -8.41 18.31
N GLY A 303 10.22 -9.71 18.49
CA GLY A 303 8.92 -10.29 18.86
C GLY A 303 7.85 -10.24 17.77
N ILE A 304 8.20 -9.93 16.52
CA ILE A 304 7.29 -10.03 15.37
C ILE A 304 7.01 -11.52 15.10
N LYS A 305 5.77 -11.82 14.70
CA LYS A 305 5.29 -13.19 14.47
C LYS A 305 4.82 -13.43 13.05
N ALA A 306 4.35 -12.38 12.38
CA ALA A 306 3.97 -12.43 10.98
C ALA A 306 4.43 -11.17 10.24
N ILE A 307 4.68 -11.28 8.95
CA ILE A 307 5.09 -10.17 8.08
C ILE A 307 4.25 -10.15 6.81
N ILE A 308 3.80 -8.97 6.42
CA ILE A 308 3.07 -8.72 5.17
C ILE A 308 4.09 -8.61 4.03
N TYR A 309 3.81 -9.24 2.89
CA TYR A 309 4.68 -9.19 1.70
C TYR A 309 3.85 -9.06 0.41
N ASP A 310 4.43 -8.52 -0.67
CA ASP A 310 3.77 -8.44 -1.98
C ASP A 310 3.71 -9.84 -2.62
N SER A 311 2.49 -10.31 -2.92
CA SER A 311 2.22 -11.69 -3.33
C SER A 311 3.03 -12.17 -4.53
N ILE A 312 3.46 -11.28 -5.44
CA ILE A 312 4.19 -11.70 -6.65
C ILE A 312 5.50 -12.43 -6.33
N HIS A 313 6.15 -12.06 -5.23
CA HIS A 313 7.45 -12.60 -4.83
C HIS A 313 7.37 -14.08 -4.43
N ARG A 314 6.19 -14.51 -3.97
CA ARG A 314 5.88 -15.92 -3.73
C ARG A 314 5.57 -16.67 -5.03
N PHE A 315 5.00 -16.01 -6.03
CA PHE A 315 4.72 -16.60 -7.34
C PHE A 315 6.01 -16.81 -8.14
N ARG A 316 6.88 -15.79 -8.15
CA ARG A 316 8.15 -15.77 -8.88
C ARG A 316 9.19 -16.75 -8.35
N SER A 317 9.09 -17.12 -7.07
CA SER A 317 9.92 -18.15 -6.45
C SER A 317 9.47 -19.59 -6.75
N CYS A 318 8.37 -19.80 -7.50
CA CYS A 318 8.00 -21.12 -8.01
C CYS A 318 8.85 -21.50 -9.23
N GLN A 319 9.22 -22.78 -9.29
CA GLN A 319 9.70 -23.42 -10.50
C GLN A 319 8.67 -23.25 -11.61
N GLU A 320 9.13 -23.03 -12.84
CA GLU A 320 8.28 -22.86 -14.02
C GLU A 320 7.30 -21.67 -13.94
N TYR A 321 7.61 -20.65 -13.11
CA TYR A 321 6.84 -19.40 -13.08
C TYR A 321 6.64 -18.84 -14.51
N PRO A 322 5.39 -18.57 -14.95
CA PRO A 322 5.08 -18.10 -16.29
C PRO A 322 5.39 -16.61 -16.44
N TYR A 323 6.69 -16.27 -16.49
CA TYR A 323 7.14 -14.89 -16.63
C TYR A 323 6.51 -14.19 -17.83
N ALA A 324 5.84 -13.07 -17.58
CA ALA A 324 5.05 -12.36 -18.58
C ALA A 324 5.88 -11.38 -19.45
N GLY A 325 7.21 -11.45 -19.35
CA GLY A 325 8.10 -10.55 -20.09
C GLY A 325 8.08 -9.12 -19.54
N PRO A 326 8.39 -8.11 -20.38
CA PRO A 326 8.47 -6.72 -19.94
C PRO A 326 7.18 -6.14 -19.35
N ASN A 327 6.02 -6.73 -19.64
CA ASN A 327 4.73 -6.28 -19.11
C ASN A 327 4.60 -6.46 -17.59
N GLU A 328 5.36 -7.39 -17.00
CA GLU A 328 5.46 -7.57 -15.56
C GLU A 328 6.22 -6.40 -14.90
N GLY A 329 7.04 -5.69 -15.70
CA GLY A 329 7.88 -4.57 -15.26
C GLY A 329 9.03 -4.96 -14.34
N MET A 330 9.34 -6.26 -14.23
CA MET A 330 10.48 -6.80 -13.49
C MET A 330 11.33 -7.68 -14.41
N LEU A 331 12.60 -7.87 -14.07
CA LEU A 331 13.43 -8.89 -14.70
C LEU A 331 12.83 -10.29 -14.47
N PRO A 332 13.13 -11.29 -15.32
CA PRO A 332 12.83 -12.67 -14.96
C PRO A 332 13.45 -12.99 -13.59
N PRO A 333 12.80 -13.81 -12.75
CA PRO A 333 13.37 -14.18 -11.46
C PRO A 333 14.71 -14.87 -11.65
N ASN A 334 15.66 -14.57 -10.76
CA ASN A 334 16.92 -15.29 -10.76
C ASN A 334 16.64 -16.78 -10.49
N ARG A 335 17.29 -17.70 -11.19
CA ARG A 335 17.00 -19.13 -11.04
C ARG A 335 17.23 -19.65 -9.62
N ALA A 336 18.16 -19.06 -8.87
CA ALA A 336 18.39 -19.41 -7.47
C ALA A 336 17.21 -19.04 -6.55
N GLU A 337 16.33 -18.15 -6.98
CA GLU A 337 15.10 -17.79 -6.26
C GLU A 337 13.95 -18.78 -6.53
N GLN A 338 14.01 -19.54 -7.63
CA GLN A 338 12.96 -20.47 -8.07
C GLN A 338 13.05 -21.86 -7.39
N VAL A 339 13.05 -21.87 -6.06
CA VAL A 339 13.23 -23.10 -5.26
C VAL A 339 11.93 -23.77 -4.85
N ASN A 340 10.79 -23.05 -4.91
CA ASN A 340 9.50 -23.64 -4.56
C ASN A 340 8.99 -24.56 -5.68
N PRO A 341 8.24 -25.63 -5.37
CA PRO A 341 7.61 -26.48 -6.37
C PRO A 341 6.75 -25.68 -7.37
N SER A 342 6.65 -26.18 -8.61
CA SER A 342 5.76 -25.59 -9.61
C SER A 342 4.29 -25.77 -9.23
N VAL A 343 3.46 -24.83 -9.69
CA VAL A 343 2.00 -24.85 -9.53
C VAL A 343 1.33 -24.81 -10.90
N ASN A 344 0.05 -25.16 -10.95
CA ASN A 344 -0.69 -25.38 -12.20
C ASN A 344 -2.02 -24.61 -12.28
N ASP A 345 -2.25 -23.66 -11.39
CA ASP A 345 -3.47 -22.83 -11.27
C ASP A 345 -3.20 -21.36 -11.63
N TRP A 346 -2.38 -21.12 -12.65
CA TRP A 346 -2.08 -19.77 -13.10
C TRP A 346 -3.32 -19.09 -13.69
N LEU A 347 -3.70 -17.96 -13.11
CA LEU A 347 -4.88 -17.17 -13.46
C LEU A 347 -4.45 -15.79 -13.97
N GLN A 348 -4.83 -15.47 -15.21
CA GLN A 348 -4.80 -14.09 -15.70
C GLN A 348 -6.06 -13.37 -15.23
N LEU A 349 -5.91 -12.32 -14.42
CA LEU A 349 -7.04 -11.48 -14.03
C LEU A 349 -7.50 -10.60 -15.19
N HIS A 350 -8.81 -10.36 -15.24
CA HIS A 350 -9.48 -9.46 -16.17
C HIS A 350 -10.27 -8.38 -15.42
N ASN A 351 -10.67 -7.32 -16.14
CA ASN A 351 -11.32 -6.10 -15.62
C ASN A 351 -10.45 -5.17 -14.77
N ILE A 352 -9.23 -5.60 -14.46
CA ILE A 352 -8.20 -4.79 -13.81
C ILE A 352 -6.90 -4.86 -14.61
N TRP A 353 -5.96 -3.98 -14.32
CA TRP A 353 -4.61 -4.13 -14.85
C TRP A 353 -3.83 -5.18 -14.05
N ALA A 354 -3.42 -6.26 -14.71
CA ALA A 354 -2.56 -7.30 -14.15
C ALA A 354 -1.46 -7.66 -15.15
N GLY A 355 -0.23 -7.24 -14.86
CA GLY A 355 0.94 -7.40 -15.74
C GLY A 355 1.45 -8.84 -15.88
N SER A 356 1.10 -9.73 -14.94
CA SER A 356 1.39 -11.16 -14.97
C SER A 356 0.25 -11.99 -14.36
N GLN A 357 0.34 -13.31 -14.48
CA GLN A 357 -0.62 -14.25 -13.89
C GLN A 357 -0.39 -14.41 -12.38
N ILE A 358 -1.47 -14.66 -11.65
CA ILE A 358 -1.43 -14.99 -10.21
C ILE A 358 -1.70 -16.48 -10.00
N SER A 359 -1.44 -17.00 -8.81
CA SER A 359 -1.84 -18.36 -8.40
C SER A 359 -2.76 -18.30 -7.18
N PRO A 360 -4.09 -18.51 -7.34
CA PRO A 360 -5.05 -18.48 -6.24
C PRO A 360 -4.73 -19.42 -5.08
N ARG A 361 -4.16 -20.61 -5.32
CA ARG A 361 -3.81 -21.56 -4.25
C ARG A 361 -2.67 -21.09 -3.36
N LEU A 362 -1.82 -20.20 -3.87
CA LEU A 362 -0.70 -19.61 -3.13
C LEU A 362 -1.11 -18.36 -2.34
N LEU A 363 -2.34 -17.87 -2.50
CA LEU A 363 -2.88 -16.77 -1.70
C LEU A 363 -3.34 -17.29 -0.35
N ARG A 364 -2.39 -17.57 0.55
CA ARG A 364 -2.64 -17.92 1.95
C ARG A 364 -1.40 -17.63 2.81
N PRO A 365 -1.56 -17.38 4.11
CA PRO A 365 -0.46 -17.37 5.05
C PRO A 365 0.31 -18.69 5.05
N GLU A 366 1.63 -18.61 5.00
CA GLU A 366 2.54 -19.76 5.07
C GLU A 366 3.75 -19.39 5.94
N TYR A 367 4.44 -20.37 6.52
CA TYR A 367 5.76 -20.11 7.10
C TYR A 367 6.78 -19.89 5.99
N VAL A 368 7.73 -18.99 6.24
CA VAL A 368 8.93 -18.80 5.41
C VAL A 368 10.18 -18.93 6.27
N GLN A 369 11.28 -19.33 5.66
CA GLN A 369 12.51 -19.63 6.39
C GLN A 369 13.75 -18.94 5.82
N TYR A 370 14.68 -18.64 6.73
CA TYR A 370 16.02 -18.17 6.45
C TYR A 370 17.03 -19.06 7.16
N GLU A 371 18.08 -19.43 6.44
CA GLU A 371 19.28 -20.05 7.00
C GLU A 371 20.38 -18.99 7.05
N ASP A 372 20.91 -18.71 8.23
CA ASP A 372 22.01 -17.76 8.40
C ASP A 372 23.39 -18.39 8.06
N PRO A 373 24.48 -17.60 7.96
CA PRO A 373 25.80 -18.14 7.63
C PRO A 373 26.34 -19.19 8.61
N ASP A 374 25.80 -19.25 9.83
CA ASP A 374 26.19 -20.23 10.87
C ASP A 374 25.33 -21.51 10.81
N GLY A 375 24.37 -21.58 9.89
CA GLY A 375 23.48 -22.72 9.68
C GLY A 375 22.25 -22.73 10.58
N ASN A 376 21.94 -21.64 11.28
CA ASN A 376 20.71 -21.57 12.08
C ASN A 376 19.51 -21.25 11.19
N ILE A 377 18.42 -21.97 11.42
CA ILE A 377 17.15 -21.78 10.72
C ILE A 377 16.24 -20.85 11.52
N HIS A 378 15.78 -19.80 10.87
CA HIS A 378 14.83 -18.82 11.40
C HIS A 378 13.54 -18.86 10.58
N LYS A 379 12.38 -18.88 11.24
CA LYS A 379 11.07 -18.91 10.57
C LYS A 379 10.19 -17.74 11.00
N ILE A 380 9.31 -17.29 10.12
CA ILE A 380 8.23 -16.33 10.38
C ILE A 380 7.01 -16.68 9.52
N ILE A 381 5.81 -16.26 9.93
CA ILE A 381 4.62 -16.37 9.08
C ILE A 381 4.65 -15.23 8.05
N ALA A 382 4.47 -15.53 6.77
CA ALA A 382 4.33 -14.53 5.71
C ALA A 382 2.85 -14.41 5.31
N ILE A 383 2.34 -13.18 5.23
CA ILE A 383 0.96 -12.85 4.89
C ILE A 383 0.93 -12.21 3.49
N PRO A 384 0.29 -12.85 2.49
CA PRO A 384 0.25 -12.30 1.14
C PRO A 384 -0.61 -11.05 1.09
N ALA A 385 -0.03 -9.97 0.58
CA ALA A 385 -0.72 -8.76 0.18
C ALA A 385 -0.85 -8.83 -1.34
N GLU A 386 -2.07 -8.99 -1.86
CA GLU A 386 -2.24 -9.25 -3.28
C GLU A 386 -1.96 -7.97 -4.09
N ARG A 387 -1.03 -8.09 -5.05
CA ARG A 387 -0.50 -6.98 -5.84
C ARG A 387 -1.57 -6.25 -6.65
N TYR A 388 -2.26 -6.96 -7.54
CA TYR A 388 -3.07 -6.33 -8.59
C TYR A 388 -4.45 -5.91 -8.10
N ILE A 389 -5.13 -6.79 -7.39
CA ILE A 389 -6.38 -6.58 -6.66
C ILE A 389 -6.17 -5.50 -5.60
N GLY A 390 -5.08 -5.53 -4.83
CA GLY A 390 -4.76 -4.49 -3.83
C GLY A 390 -4.52 -3.12 -4.46
N ASN A 391 -3.73 -3.06 -5.54
CA ASN A 391 -3.50 -1.81 -6.27
C ASN A 391 -4.78 -1.24 -6.89
N GLU A 392 -5.66 -2.08 -7.43
CA GLU A 392 -6.92 -1.61 -8.01
C GLU A 392 -7.94 -1.21 -6.93
N ASP A 393 -7.94 -1.90 -5.77
CA ASP A 393 -8.68 -1.46 -4.59
C ASP A 393 -8.28 -0.04 -4.18
N ALA A 394 -6.96 0.22 -4.11
CA ALA A 394 -6.41 1.53 -3.77
C ALA A 394 -6.84 2.65 -4.73
N ARG A 395 -7.12 2.33 -6.00
CA ARG A 395 -7.56 3.33 -6.99
C ARG A 395 -9.01 3.78 -6.77
N GLY A 396 -9.86 2.96 -6.18
CA GLY A 396 -11.26 3.34 -5.97
C GLY A 396 -12.25 2.24 -5.56
N GLY A 397 -11.79 1.08 -5.08
CA GLY A 397 -12.65 -0.01 -4.61
C GLY A 397 -13.73 -0.40 -5.64
N PHE A 398 -15.02 -0.34 -5.31
CA PHE A 398 -16.12 -0.63 -6.25
C PHE A 398 -16.11 0.22 -7.53
N GLY A 399 -15.51 1.41 -7.50
CA GLY A 399 -15.37 2.25 -8.70
C GLY A 399 -14.27 1.77 -9.66
N ALA A 400 -13.33 0.96 -9.18
CA ALA A 400 -12.16 0.49 -9.92
C ALA A 400 -12.08 -1.05 -9.94
N LEU A 401 -11.83 -1.66 -8.78
CA LEU A 401 -11.71 -3.10 -8.58
C LEU A 401 -12.99 -3.88 -8.87
N GLN A 402 -14.16 -3.37 -8.48
CA GLN A 402 -15.43 -4.12 -8.58
C GLN A 402 -15.34 -5.51 -7.91
N TYR A 403 -15.21 -5.54 -6.57
CA TYR A 403 -14.88 -6.74 -5.79
C TYR A 403 -15.60 -8.04 -6.23
N PRO A 404 -16.93 -8.08 -6.45
CA PRO A 404 -17.62 -9.33 -6.79
C PRO A 404 -17.12 -9.96 -8.10
N ASP A 405 -16.71 -9.14 -9.06
CA ASP A 405 -16.31 -9.58 -10.39
C ASP A 405 -14.87 -10.10 -10.37
N VAL A 406 -13.96 -9.42 -9.67
CA VAL A 406 -12.55 -9.80 -9.61
C VAL A 406 -12.30 -10.92 -8.60
N LEU A 407 -12.82 -10.80 -7.37
CA LEU A 407 -12.70 -11.89 -6.40
C LEU A 407 -13.52 -13.12 -6.83
N GLY A 408 -14.59 -12.91 -7.61
CA GLY A 408 -15.31 -13.98 -8.28
C GLY A 408 -14.45 -14.80 -9.25
N GLN A 409 -13.52 -14.17 -9.97
CA GLN A 409 -12.56 -14.90 -10.83
C GLN A 409 -11.65 -15.81 -10.00
N VAL A 410 -11.11 -15.30 -8.88
CA VAL A 410 -10.27 -16.09 -7.95
C VAL A 410 -11.07 -17.27 -7.39
N TYR A 411 -12.30 -17.03 -6.92
CA TYR A 411 -13.18 -18.06 -6.37
C TYR A 411 -13.47 -19.16 -7.40
N ASN A 412 -13.90 -18.76 -8.61
CA ASN A 412 -14.23 -19.71 -9.66
C ASN A 412 -13.01 -20.52 -10.08
N HIS A 413 -11.83 -19.90 -10.15
CA HIS A 413 -10.60 -20.61 -10.49
C HIS A 413 -10.24 -21.69 -9.46
N ILE A 414 -10.42 -21.40 -8.16
CA ILE A 414 -10.22 -22.40 -7.10
C ILE A 414 -11.19 -23.56 -7.21
N VAL A 415 -12.45 -23.29 -7.55
CA VAL A 415 -13.46 -24.32 -7.82
C VAL A 415 -13.06 -25.17 -9.03
N ASP A 416 -12.73 -24.53 -10.15
CA ASP A 416 -12.43 -25.20 -11.42
C ASP A 416 -11.16 -26.05 -11.35
N THR A 417 -10.16 -25.60 -10.59
CA THR A 417 -8.89 -26.32 -10.38
C THR A 417 -8.92 -27.31 -9.22
N ASN A 418 -10.01 -27.34 -8.44
CA ASN A 418 -10.13 -28.14 -7.21
C ASN A 418 -8.94 -27.93 -6.26
N SER A 419 -8.52 -26.68 -6.09
CA SER A 419 -7.33 -26.29 -5.30
C SER A 419 -7.64 -25.83 -3.88
N PHE A 420 -8.91 -25.90 -3.46
CA PHE A 420 -9.35 -25.46 -2.13
C PHE A 420 -8.77 -26.36 -1.02
N ASP A 421 -8.09 -25.74 -0.06
CA ASP A 421 -7.64 -26.35 1.18
C ASP A 421 -8.49 -25.83 2.36
N PRO A 422 -9.37 -26.65 2.95
CA PRO A 422 -10.24 -26.20 4.05
C PRO A 422 -9.49 -25.89 5.34
N LYS A 423 -8.26 -26.40 5.53
CA LYS A 423 -7.43 -26.10 6.70
C LYS A 423 -6.67 -24.78 6.54
N HIS A 424 -6.36 -24.41 5.30
CA HIS A 424 -5.65 -23.19 4.95
C HIS A 424 -6.37 -22.50 3.78
N PRO A 425 -7.62 -22.06 3.97
CA PRO A 425 -8.42 -21.48 2.89
C PRO A 425 -7.79 -20.18 2.40
N PRO A 426 -8.05 -19.76 1.15
CA PRO A 426 -7.39 -18.59 0.58
C PRO A 426 -7.58 -17.33 1.41
N PHE A 427 -6.49 -16.59 1.63
CA PHE A 427 -6.47 -15.30 2.30
C PHE A 427 -5.42 -14.38 1.70
N PHE A 428 -5.77 -13.11 1.51
CA PHE A 428 -4.85 -12.07 1.10
C PHE A 428 -5.29 -10.69 1.60
N LEU A 429 -4.33 -9.78 1.72
CA LEU A 429 -4.57 -8.39 2.10
C LEU A 429 -4.69 -7.49 0.86
N LEU A 430 -5.67 -6.58 0.89
CA LEU A 430 -5.73 -5.40 0.04
C LEU A 430 -5.03 -4.28 0.79
N HIS A 431 -3.80 -3.96 0.38
CA HIS A 431 -2.94 -2.98 1.04
C HIS A 431 -2.75 -1.76 0.15
N SER A 432 -2.73 -0.59 0.78
CA SER A 432 -2.47 0.67 0.08
C SER A 432 -1.97 1.73 1.03
N ASP A 433 -1.37 2.79 0.48
CA ASP A 433 -1.32 4.08 1.18
C ASP A 433 -2.74 4.49 1.57
N GLY A 434 -2.88 4.93 2.82
CA GLY A 434 -4.14 5.32 3.44
C GLY A 434 -4.42 6.81 3.37
N ASP A 435 -3.45 7.62 2.96
CA ASP A 435 -3.47 9.08 2.97
C ASP A 435 -3.16 9.72 1.60
N ASN A 436 -2.98 8.89 0.57
CA ASN A 436 -2.80 9.30 -0.83
C ASN A 436 -4.11 9.27 -1.63
N HIS A 437 -4.13 9.86 -2.83
CA HIS A 437 -5.33 9.95 -3.65
C HIS A 437 -5.90 8.55 -4.02
N GLY A 438 -7.23 8.40 -3.99
CA GLY A 438 -7.91 7.10 -4.11
C GLY A 438 -8.13 6.48 -2.72
N GLY A 439 -7.18 5.67 -2.27
CA GLY A 439 -7.24 4.93 -0.99
C GLY A 439 -7.25 5.80 0.27
N GLY A 440 -6.90 7.08 0.14
CA GLY A 440 -7.00 8.14 1.16
C GLY A 440 -8.11 9.15 0.95
N ALA A 441 -9.08 8.87 0.08
CA ALA A 441 -10.25 9.73 -0.13
C ALA A 441 -11.40 9.37 0.82
N ASP A 442 -12.19 10.37 1.21
CA ASP A 442 -13.39 10.20 2.05
C ASP A 442 -14.34 9.12 1.49
N SER A 443 -14.55 9.12 0.17
CA SER A 443 -15.45 8.19 -0.50
C SER A 443 -15.04 6.73 -0.36
N TYR A 444 -13.73 6.44 -0.17
CA TYR A 444 -13.25 5.08 0.05
C TYR A 444 -13.71 4.56 1.43
N TYR A 445 -13.52 5.35 2.47
CA TYR A 445 -13.84 4.95 3.85
C TYR A 445 -15.32 5.05 4.18
N ASN A 446 -16.08 5.86 3.43
CA ASN A 446 -17.53 5.99 3.56
C ASN A 446 -18.26 5.10 2.54
N HIS A 447 -18.43 5.60 1.32
CA HIS A 447 -19.29 4.98 0.32
C HIS A 447 -18.81 3.59 -0.09
N ASN A 448 -17.53 3.45 -0.47
CA ASN A 448 -16.98 2.16 -0.90
C ASN A 448 -17.06 1.10 0.22
N THR A 449 -16.74 1.49 1.46
CA THR A 449 -16.84 0.59 2.61
C THR A 449 -18.30 0.16 2.85
N GLY A 450 -19.25 1.08 2.77
CA GLY A 450 -20.67 0.76 2.90
C GLY A 450 -21.20 -0.18 1.80
N GLU A 451 -20.74 -0.01 0.56
CA GLU A 451 -21.03 -0.95 -0.54
C GLU A 451 -20.42 -2.33 -0.28
N MET A 452 -19.18 -2.39 0.24
CA MET A 452 -18.51 -3.64 0.59
C MET A 452 -19.26 -4.40 1.68
N VAL A 453 -19.66 -3.72 2.75
CA VAL A 453 -20.47 -4.31 3.82
C VAL A 453 -21.76 -4.91 3.26
N ARG A 454 -22.47 -4.17 2.39
CA ARG A 454 -23.71 -4.65 1.77
C ARG A 454 -23.49 -5.88 0.89
N TRP A 455 -22.41 -5.89 0.12
CA TRP A 455 -22.05 -7.03 -0.71
C TRP A 455 -21.76 -8.27 0.14
N LEU A 456 -20.95 -8.13 1.20
CA LEU A 456 -20.59 -9.25 2.08
C LEU A 456 -21.79 -9.83 2.84
N GLN A 457 -22.82 -9.02 3.12
CA GLN A 457 -24.08 -9.51 3.69
C GLN A 457 -24.90 -10.37 2.71
N GLY A 458 -24.69 -10.19 1.39
CA GLY A 458 -25.45 -10.89 0.34
C GLY A 458 -24.69 -12.03 -0.34
N ASP A 459 -23.37 -12.12 -0.19
CA ASP A 459 -22.52 -13.08 -0.91
C ASP A 459 -21.64 -13.89 0.07
N PRO A 460 -22.10 -15.08 0.50
CA PRO A 460 -21.41 -15.89 1.52
C PRO A 460 -20.09 -16.53 1.03
N ARG A 461 -19.73 -16.36 -0.25
CA ARG A 461 -18.46 -16.85 -0.81
C ARG A 461 -17.26 -16.05 -0.33
N PHE A 462 -17.47 -14.84 0.19
CA PHE A 462 -16.41 -13.92 0.59
C PHE A 462 -16.57 -13.50 2.04
N GLU A 463 -15.46 -13.31 2.73
CA GLU A 463 -15.46 -12.84 4.11
C GLU A 463 -14.30 -11.88 4.35
N LEU A 464 -14.64 -10.68 4.81
CA LEU A 464 -13.66 -9.75 5.35
C LEU A 464 -13.27 -10.19 6.77
N THR A 465 -12.00 -10.44 6.99
CA THR A 465 -11.46 -10.90 8.29
C THR A 465 -10.16 -10.17 8.65
N SER A 466 -9.93 -9.97 9.95
CA SER A 466 -8.63 -9.56 10.46
C SER A 466 -7.58 -10.66 10.23
N VAL A 467 -6.30 -10.28 10.16
CA VAL A 467 -5.18 -11.25 10.05
C VAL A 467 -5.17 -12.18 11.27
N ASN A 468 -5.35 -11.64 12.48
CA ASN A 468 -5.31 -12.43 13.71
C ASN A 468 -6.50 -13.41 13.80
N ASP A 469 -7.71 -12.98 13.43
CA ASP A 469 -8.87 -13.88 13.36
C ASP A 469 -8.66 -15.00 12.32
N TYR A 470 -8.01 -14.68 11.19
CA TYR A 470 -7.68 -15.69 10.20
C TYR A 470 -6.66 -16.70 10.76
N LEU A 471 -5.56 -16.22 11.35
CA LEU A 471 -4.49 -17.09 11.85
C LEU A 471 -4.95 -17.97 13.03
N ASP A 472 -5.87 -17.50 13.87
CA ASP A 472 -6.47 -18.31 14.93
C ASP A 472 -7.32 -19.46 14.38
N ARG A 473 -8.03 -19.22 13.27
CA ARG A 473 -8.93 -20.20 12.65
C ARG A 473 -8.21 -21.16 11.71
N PHE A 474 -7.16 -20.66 11.05
CA PHE A 474 -6.46 -21.32 9.94
C PHE A 474 -4.94 -21.10 10.06
N PRO A 475 -4.30 -21.53 11.17
CA PRO A 475 -2.86 -21.36 11.34
C PRO A 475 -2.09 -22.14 10.26
N PRO A 476 -1.01 -21.59 9.70
CA PRO A 476 -0.18 -22.32 8.74
C PRO A 476 0.53 -23.50 9.41
N ASP A 477 0.86 -24.53 8.62
CA ASP A 477 1.61 -25.69 9.08
C ASP A 477 3.08 -25.33 9.41
N PRO A 478 3.53 -25.43 10.68
CA PRO A 478 4.90 -25.08 11.08
C PRO A 478 5.99 -26.00 10.52
N ASP A 479 5.61 -27.20 10.07
CA ASP A 479 6.54 -28.16 9.46
C ASP A 479 6.80 -27.86 7.98
N GLN A 480 5.98 -27.00 7.37
CA GLN A 480 6.17 -26.50 6.01
C GLN A 480 6.83 -25.12 6.04
N ALA A 481 7.67 -24.82 5.06
CA ALA A 481 8.14 -23.46 4.85
C ALA A 481 8.38 -23.22 3.36
N ALA A 482 7.91 -22.08 2.86
CA ALA A 482 8.18 -21.62 1.50
C ALA A 482 9.38 -20.67 1.48
N HIS A 483 9.95 -20.50 0.30
CA HIS A 483 10.83 -19.39 -0.01
C HIS A 483 10.01 -18.22 -0.59
N ILE A 484 10.45 -16.99 -0.37
CA ILE A 484 9.90 -15.78 -1.00
C ILE A 484 11.09 -15.01 -1.58
N GLU A 485 10.99 -14.68 -2.87
CA GLU A 485 11.99 -13.81 -3.53
C GLU A 485 12.04 -12.46 -2.79
N PRO A 486 13.21 -11.86 -2.60
CA PRO A 486 13.27 -10.51 -2.06
C PRO A 486 12.53 -9.51 -2.94
N GLY A 487 12.04 -8.43 -2.34
CA GLY A 487 11.55 -7.28 -3.10
C GLY A 487 10.52 -6.44 -2.36
N SER A 488 10.08 -5.37 -3.00
CA SER A 488 9.10 -4.42 -2.47
C SER A 488 7.76 -4.48 -3.21
N TRP A 489 6.79 -3.67 -2.80
CA TRP A 489 5.53 -3.54 -3.54
C TRP A 489 5.66 -2.77 -4.85
N SER A 490 4.66 -2.95 -5.72
CA SER A 490 4.65 -2.29 -7.03
C SER A 490 4.71 -0.75 -6.97
N GLY A 491 4.20 -0.14 -5.89
CA GLY A 491 4.17 1.31 -5.70
C GLY A 491 5.53 1.97 -5.43
N ALA A 492 6.56 1.21 -5.03
CA ALA A 492 7.88 1.75 -4.72
C ALA A 492 8.88 1.59 -5.87
N ASP A 493 9.19 0.35 -6.25
CA ASP A 493 10.20 0.02 -7.27
C ASP A 493 9.74 -1.02 -8.30
N ASN A 494 8.42 -1.25 -8.34
CA ASN A 494 7.78 -2.33 -9.08
C ASN A 494 8.06 -3.76 -8.57
N GLY A 495 8.84 -3.91 -7.50
CA GLY A 495 9.24 -5.18 -6.88
C GLY A 495 10.63 -5.66 -7.29
N ASP A 496 11.59 -4.76 -7.50
CA ASP A 496 12.97 -5.16 -7.83
C ASP A 496 13.61 -5.98 -6.69
N PRO A 497 14.10 -7.21 -6.93
CA PRO A 497 14.63 -8.06 -5.85
C PRO A 497 15.93 -7.56 -5.21
N GLN A 498 16.61 -6.60 -5.83
CA GLN A 498 17.81 -5.99 -5.26
C GLN A 498 17.55 -4.59 -4.69
N PHE A 499 16.29 -4.11 -4.69
CA PHE A 499 15.91 -2.80 -4.18
C PHE A 499 16.63 -1.65 -4.92
N MET A 500 16.89 -1.81 -6.23
CA MET A 500 17.73 -0.90 -7.03
C MET A 500 17.17 0.53 -7.17
N LYS A 501 15.86 0.72 -6.93
CA LYS A 501 15.27 2.07 -6.83
C LYS A 501 15.96 2.93 -5.78
N TRP A 502 16.37 2.34 -4.66
CA TRP A 502 17.08 3.02 -3.60
C TRP A 502 18.59 3.10 -3.82
N PHE A 503 19.11 2.62 -4.97
CA PHE A 503 20.52 2.75 -5.37
C PHE A 503 20.72 3.69 -6.55
N SER A 504 19.67 3.91 -7.36
CA SER A 504 19.51 4.88 -8.46
C SER A 504 20.79 5.41 -9.11
N ARG A 505 20.94 5.25 -10.44
CA ARG A 505 22.21 5.57 -11.15
C ARG A 505 23.39 4.71 -10.67
N TYR A 506 23.10 3.51 -10.14
CA TYR A 506 24.08 2.53 -9.68
C TYR A 506 25.05 2.07 -10.78
N ASP A 507 24.66 2.24 -12.05
CA ASP A 507 25.44 1.95 -13.24
C ASP A 507 26.26 3.16 -13.75
N GLN A 508 26.19 4.31 -13.07
CA GLN A 508 26.93 5.52 -13.39
C GLN A 508 28.20 5.65 -12.51
N PRO A 509 29.16 6.50 -12.89
CA PRO A 509 30.35 6.76 -12.06
C PRO A 509 30.03 7.32 -10.65
N TYR A 510 28.85 7.89 -10.47
CA TYR A 510 28.36 8.42 -9.21
C TYR A 510 26.84 8.25 -9.09
N SER A 511 26.42 7.73 -7.95
CA SER A 511 25.03 7.70 -7.51
C SER A 511 24.88 8.49 -6.20
N PRO A 512 23.96 9.47 -6.13
CA PRO A 512 23.62 10.14 -4.86
C PRO A 512 23.14 9.17 -3.79
N ASP A 513 22.42 8.13 -4.21
CA ASP A 513 21.78 7.13 -3.38
C ASP A 513 22.81 6.15 -2.79
N LEU A 514 23.75 5.68 -3.61
CA LEU A 514 24.90 4.89 -3.16
C LEU A 514 25.85 5.73 -2.29
N ASN A 515 26.01 7.02 -2.57
CA ASN A 515 26.72 7.93 -1.65
C ASN A 515 26.07 7.93 -0.26
N SER A 516 24.74 8.05 -0.20
CA SER A 516 24.01 8.00 1.07
C SER A 516 24.18 6.66 1.78
N TRP A 517 24.12 5.53 1.07
CA TRP A 517 24.37 4.21 1.68
C TRP A 517 25.80 4.03 2.19
N ALA A 518 26.82 4.52 1.47
CA ALA A 518 28.20 4.47 1.93
C ALA A 518 28.41 5.31 3.20
N ILE A 519 27.77 6.48 3.29
CA ILE A 519 27.80 7.33 4.48
C ILE A 519 27.06 6.68 5.64
N LEU A 520 25.86 6.15 5.38
CA LEU A 520 25.06 5.48 6.41
C LEU A 520 25.76 4.24 6.97
N THR A 521 26.44 3.46 6.12
CA THR A 521 27.24 2.29 6.55
C THR A 521 28.33 2.70 7.53
N ALA A 522 29.05 3.80 7.26
CA ALA A 522 30.05 4.33 8.17
C ALA A 522 29.44 4.92 9.45
N PHE A 523 28.29 5.59 9.33
CA PHE A 523 27.57 6.16 10.47
C PHE A 523 27.04 5.07 11.41
N GLN A 524 26.49 3.98 10.87
CA GLN A 524 26.04 2.80 11.60
C GLN A 524 27.18 2.23 12.44
N ASN A 525 28.34 1.94 11.82
CA ASN A 525 29.50 1.43 12.56
C ASN A 525 29.94 2.37 13.69
N MET A 526 30.08 3.68 13.40
CA MET A 526 30.45 4.67 14.42
C MET A 526 29.47 4.68 15.60
N ALA A 527 28.17 4.71 15.33
CA ALA A 527 27.14 4.73 16.35
C ALA A 527 27.13 3.42 17.17
N HIS A 528 27.29 2.28 16.51
CA HIS A 528 27.34 0.96 17.15
C HIS A 528 28.58 0.80 18.04
N SER A 529 29.76 1.22 17.58
CA SER A 529 30.98 1.25 18.39
C SER A 529 30.86 2.12 19.64
N LEU A 530 30.23 3.29 19.50
CA LEU A 530 29.99 4.16 20.65
C LEU A 530 28.97 3.57 21.63
N GLU A 531 27.92 2.93 21.11
CA GLU A 531 26.91 2.26 21.93
C GLU A 531 27.52 1.07 22.70
N ASP A 532 28.33 0.26 22.04
CA ASP A 532 28.96 -0.91 22.67
C ASP A 532 30.03 -0.49 23.69
N ALA A 533 30.77 0.60 23.42
CA ALA A 533 31.77 1.13 24.35
C ALA A 533 31.17 1.90 25.54
N TYR A 534 30.01 2.54 25.36
CA TYR A 534 29.44 3.49 26.33
C TYR A 534 27.91 3.41 26.48
N PRO A 535 27.31 2.23 26.72
CA PRO A 535 25.86 2.00 26.56
C PRO A 535 24.95 2.90 27.41
N ASP A 536 25.43 3.44 28.53
CA ASP A 536 24.63 4.24 29.47
C ASP A 536 24.79 5.76 29.30
N LYS A 537 25.37 6.23 28.18
CA LYS A 537 25.62 7.66 27.99
C LYS A 537 24.40 8.40 27.43
N PRO A 538 23.94 9.50 28.07
CA PRO A 538 22.76 10.23 27.61
C PRO A 538 22.85 10.80 26.19
N TRP A 539 24.07 11.09 25.70
CA TRP A 539 24.26 11.59 24.34
C TRP A 539 24.03 10.53 23.26
N LEU A 540 24.00 9.23 23.62
CA LEU A 540 23.69 8.15 22.68
C LEU A 540 22.27 8.25 22.15
N ASP A 541 21.31 8.70 22.96
CA ASP A 541 19.92 8.85 22.51
C ASP A 541 19.81 9.80 21.32
N ALA A 542 20.58 10.89 21.33
CA ALA A 542 20.62 11.85 20.24
C ALA A 542 21.31 11.28 18.99
N ILE A 543 22.39 10.51 19.16
CA ILE A 543 23.08 9.82 18.05
C ILE A 543 22.17 8.76 17.44
N ASN A 544 21.56 7.91 18.26
CA ASN A 544 20.62 6.87 17.84
C ASN A 544 19.43 7.50 17.11
N ARG A 545 18.89 8.62 17.60
CA ARG A 545 17.80 9.32 16.89
C ARG A 545 18.23 9.80 15.50
N LEU A 546 19.41 10.42 15.37
CA LEU A 546 19.94 10.84 14.08
C LEU A 546 20.18 9.64 13.15
N LEU A 547 20.74 8.55 13.68
CA LEU A 547 20.97 7.31 12.93
C LEU A 547 19.66 6.74 12.40
N LEU A 548 18.71 6.44 13.29
CA LEU A 548 17.46 5.79 12.92
C LEU A 548 16.61 6.69 12.00
N THR A 549 16.70 8.02 12.12
CA THR A 549 16.06 8.95 11.16
C THR A 549 16.73 8.89 9.79
N ALA A 550 18.07 8.81 9.74
CA ALA A 550 18.84 8.71 8.50
C ALA A 550 18.54 7.44 7.69
N GLU A 551 17.99 6.39 8.32
CA GLU A 551 17.61 5.14 7.67
C GLU A 551 16.29 5.20 6.88
N THR A 552 15.52 6.29 6.98
CA THR A 552 14.21 6.42 6.32
C THR A 552 14.31 6.25 4.81
N SER A 553 13.52 5.32 4.23
CA SER A 553 13.56 5.02 2.79
C SER A 553 13.27 6.23 1.90
N CYS A 554 12.55 7.22 2.43
CA CYS A 554 12.13 8.44 1.74
C CYS A 554 13.28 9.30 1.21
N TYR A 555 14.45 9.29 1.85
CA TYR A 555 15.59 10.12 1.42
C TYR A 555 16.19 9.71 0.07
N TRP A 556 15.90 8.49 -0.38
CA TRP A 556 16.30 7.96 -1.68
C TRP A 556 15.18 8.03 -2.73
N TYR A 557 13.93 8.26 -2.32
CA TYR A 557 12.79 8.20 -3.24
C TYR A 557 12.88 9.28 -4.34
N TRP A 558 13.39 10.46 -3.98
CA TRP A 558 13.51 11.65 -4.82
C TRP A 558 14.93 11.90 -5.35
N THR A 559 15.59 10.85 -5.88
CA THR A 559 17.00 10.90 -6.33
C THR A 559 17.34 12.14 -7.16
N GLY A 560 18.46 12.78 -6.82
CA GLY A 560 19.03 13.87 -7.61
C GLY A 560 18.49 15.24 -7.21
N GLN A 561 17.64 15.30 -6.19
CA GLN A 561 17.25 16.53 -5.53
C GLN A 561 18.14 16.73 -4.31
N HIS A 562 19.03 17.73 -4.37
CA HIS A 562 20.03 17.96 -3.32
C HIS A 562 19.44 18.04 -1.90
N ILE A 563 18.23 18.59 -1.75
CA ILE A 563 17.55 18.68 -0.44
C ILE A 563 17.28 17.31 0.19
N TRP A 564 17.06 16.27 -0.61
CA TRP A 564 16.83 14.90 -0.15
C TRP A 564 18.16 14.12 -0.09
N ASP A 565 18.97 14.21 -1.15
CA ASP A 565 20.24 13.50 -1.27
C ASP A 565 21.22 13.80 -0.12
N GLN A 566 21.14 14.98 0.50
CA GLN A 566 22.03 15.40 1.60
C GLN A 566 21.57 14.97 3.00
N GLN A 567 20.34 14.47 3.17
CA GLN A 567 19.77 14.25 4.50
C GLN A 567 20.62 13.29 5.32
N VAL A 568 20.96 12.12 4.78
CA VAL A 568 21.82 11.14 5.46
C VAL A 568 23.16 11.76 5.88
N THR A 569 23.77 12.55 5.00
CA THR A 569 25.02 13.27 5.28
C THR A 569 24.89 14.27 6.41
N ASN A 570 23.79 15.03 6.45
CA ASN A 570 23.54 16.00 7.51
C ASN A 570 23.43 15.32 8.88
N ALA A 571 22.68 14.22 8.97
CA ALA A 571 22.59 13.43 10.20
C ALA A 571 23.96 12.87 10.63
N ALA A 572 24.68 12.24 9.71
CA ALA A 572 25.99 11.65 9.99
C ALA A 572 27.01 12.71 10.43
N ASN A 573 27.06 13.86 9.76
CA ASN A 573 27.95 14.96 10.12
C ASN A 573 27.62 15.57 11.49
N GLN A 574 26.34 15.74 11.81
CA GLN A 574 25.93 16.24 13.11
C GLN A 574 26.31 15.26 14.22
N ALA A 575 26.00 13.97 14.05
CA ALA A 575 26.36 12.93 15.01
C ALA A 575 27.88 12.81 15.19
N TYR A 576 28.65 12.84 14.09
CA TYR A 576 30.11 12.84 14.13
C TYR A 576 30.66 14.04 14.92
N GLY A 577 30.11 15.24 14.68
CA GLY A 577 30.49 16.45 15.42
C GLY A 577 30.19 16.37 16.92
N MET A 578 29.11 15.68 17.29
CA MET A 578 28.73 15.44 18.69
C MET A 578 29.64 14.43 19.39
N ALA A 579 30.14 13.43 18.66
CA ALA A 579 30.80 12.25 19.23
C ALA A 579 32.31 12.17 19.00
N LYS A 580 32.90 13.15 18.31
CA LYS A 580 34.29 13.10 17.86
C LYS A 580 35.29 12.79 18.98
N ASN A 581 35.15 13.44 20.14
CA ASN A 581 36.09 13.26 21.25
C ASN A 581 35.97 11.87 21.89
N GLU A 582 34.74 11.37 22.00
CA GLU A 582 34.42 10.05 22.50
C GLU A 582 34.94 8.96 21.56
N LEU A 583 34.76 9.16 20.24
CA LEU A 583 35.30 8.29 19.21
C LEU A 583 36.84 8.22 19.27
N ASP A 584 37.51 9.38 19.33
CA ASP A 584 38.97 9.46 19.48
C ASP A 584 39.42 8.71 20.77
N SER A 585 38.61 8.77 21.83
CA SER A 585 38.87 8.04 23.09
C SER A 585 38.68 6.53 22.97
N VAL A 586 37.67 6.06 22.23
CA VAL A 586 37.47 4.62 21.94
C VAL A 586 38.67 4.08 21.18
N LEU A 587 39.08 4.77 20.12
CA LEU A 587 40.22 4.40 19.29
C LEU A 587 41.52 4.38 20.09
N ALA A 588 41.80 5.43 20.88
CA ALA A 588 43.02 5.51 21.69
C ALA A 588 43.08 4.45 22.80
N SER A 589 41.93 4.00 23.30
CA SER A 589 41.87 3.00 24.38
C SER A 589 41.82 1.56 23.90
N GLY A 590 41.63 1.31 22.59
CA GLY A 590 41.42 -0.04 22.05
C GLY A 590 40.18 -0.71 22.63
N LYS A 591 39.16 0.07 22.98
CA LYS A 591 37.91 -0.42 23.59
C LYS A 591 36.84 -0.79 22.56
N ASP A 592 37.13 -0.63 21.28
CA ASP A 592 36.19 -1.00 20.24
C ASP A 592 36.07 -2.52 20.14
N GLY A 593 34.87 -3.03 20.42
CA GLY A 593 34.52 -4.44 20.28
C GLY A 593 33.50 -4.69 19.17
N THR A 594 33.10 -3.64 18.45
CA THR A 594 32.16 -3.74 17.34
C THR A 594 32.93 -4.15 16.10
N GLY A 595 32.47 -5.19 15.40
CA GLY A 595 33.07 -5.58 14.13
C GLY A 595 32.66 -4.68 12.97
N PRO A 596 33.26 -4.87 11.78
CA PRO A 596 32.93 -4.07 10.60
C PRO A 596 31.44 -4.08 10.27
N THR A 597 30.88 -2.94 9.86
CA THR A 597 29.54 -2.89 9.29
C THR A 597 29.63 -3.21 7.80
N ILE A 598 28.82 -4.18 7.35
CA ILE A 598 28.76 -4.64 5.96
C ILE A 598 27.38 -4.29 5.40
N PHE A 599 27.34 -3.47 4.35
CA PHE A 599 26.10 -3.18 3.64
C PHE A 599 25.65 -4.39 2.82
N ALA A 600 24.32 -4.55 2.69
CA ALA A 600 23.72 -5.59 1.88
C ALA A 600 24.35 -5.67 0.48
N PRO A 601 24.88 -6.83 0.04
CA PRO A 601 25.51 -6.92 -1.26
C PRO A 601 24.49 -6.86 -2.40
N TRP A 602 24.95 -6.37 -3.55
CA TRP A 602 24.20 -6.38 -4.79
C TRP A 602 25.06 -6.87 -5.95
N VAL A 603 24.44 -7.35 -7.03
CA VAL A 603 25.12 -7.96 -8.17
C VAL A 603 24.75 -7.30 -9.49
N ILE A 604 25.76 -6.99 -10.31
CA ILE A 604 25.59 -6.45 -11.66
C ILE A 604 26.27 -7.39 -12.68
N PRO A 605 25.58 -7.78 -13.78
CA PRO A 605 24.13 -7.64 -13.98
C PRO A 605 23.34 -8.47 -12.96
N GLU A 606 22.06 -8.15 -12.79
CA GLU A 606 21.21 -8.73 -11.75
C GLU A 606 20.94 -10.23 -11.96
N ASN A 607 20.89 -10.65 -13.23
CA ASN A 607 20.83 -12.06 -13.63
C ASN A 607 21.98 -12.41 -14.59
N PRO A 608 23.18 -12.73 -14.07
CA PRO A 608 24.32 -13.10 -14.90
C PRO A 608 24.00 -14.27 -15.84
N GLY A 609 24.17 -14.01 -17.14
CA GLY A 609 23.94 -14.97 -18.22
C GLY A 609 22.49 -15.23 -18.61
N ASP A 610 21.53 -14.46 -18.09
CA ASP A 610 20.13 -14.48 -18.53
C ASP A 610 19.71 -13.13 -19.15
N ARG A 611 18.93 -12.32 -18.43
CA ARG A 611 18.39 -11.05 -18.91
C ARG A 611 18.75 -9.89 -17.98
N ARG A 612 18.93 -8.71 -18.58
CA ARG A 612 19.03 -7.43 -17.86
C ARG A 612 18.23 -6.35 -18.58
N TRP A 613 18.00 -5.23 -17.91
CA TRP A 613 17.47 -4.04 -18.55
C TRP A 613 18.50 -3.40 -19.47
N GLY A 614 18.04 -2.90 -20.60
CA GLY A 614 18.88 -2.21 -21.58
C GLY A 614 18.05 -1.27 -22.46
N GLN A 615 18.72 -0.65 -23.43
CA GLN A 615 18.04 0.24 -24.37
C GLN A 615 16.97 -0.54 -25.16
N GLY A 616 15.72 -0.10 -25.07
CA GLY A 616 14.58 -0.74 -25.75
C GLY A 616 13.97 -1.94 -25.03
N GLY A 617 14.35 -2.22 -23.77
CA GLY A 617 13.72 -3.24 -22.93
C GLY A 617 14.71 -4.32 -22.47
N LEU A 618 14.25 -5.58 -22.41
CA LEU A 618 15.06 -6.70 -21.95
C LEU A 618 16.10 -7.11 -22.99
N VAL A 619 17.37 -7.17 -22.58
CA VAL A 619 18.49 -7.63 -23.40
C VAL A 619 19.20 -8.81 -22.71
N ALA A 620 20.05 -9.53 -23.44
CA ALA A 620 20.88 -10.58 -22.84
C ALA A 620 21.89 -9.98 -21.85
N ALA A 621 22.02 -10.59 -20.69
CA ALA A 621 23.03 -10.24 -19.70
C ALA A 621 24.35 -10.99 -19.99
N PRO A 622 25.53 -10.37 -19.76
CA PRO A 622 26.80 -11.09 -19.74
C PRO A 622 26.79 -12.17 -18.64
N ARG A 623 27.61 -13.21 -18.80
CA ARG A 623 27.74 -14.30 -17.80
C ARG A 623 28.59 -13.88 -16.61
N GLU A 624 29.48 -12.93 -16.82
CA GLU A 624 30.31 -12.31 -15.79
C GLU A 624 29.44 -11.42 -14.90
N GLY A 625 29.38 -11.75 -13.61
CA GLY A 625 28.73 -10.95 -12.58
C GLY A 625 29.74 -10.36 -11.60
N VAL A 626 29.44 -9.20 -11.05
CA VAL A 626 30.25 -8.54 -10.02
C VAL A 626 29.40 -8.39 -8.76
N VAL A 627 29.88 -8.88 -7.62
CA VAL A 627 29.32 -8.55 -6.31
C VAL A 627 29.88 -7.21 -5.87
N HIS A 628 29.01 -6.38 -5.30
CA HIS A 628 29.28 -5.05 -4.81
C HIS A 628 28.81 -4.90 -3.36
N THR A 629 29.52 -4.13 -2.54
CA THR A 629 29.12 -3.82 -1.16
C THR A 629 29.85 -2.58 -0.64
N PHE A 630 29.40 -2.06 0.51
CA PHE A 630 30.14 -1.11 1.33
C PHE A 630 30.57 -1.78 2.63
N VAL A 631 31.80 -1.51 3.06
CA VAL A 631 32.30 -1.99 4.35
C VAL A 631 33.02 -0.84 5.05
N TYR A 632 32.78 -0.71 6.35
CA TYR A 632 33.45 0.29 7.18
C TYR A 632 33.69 -0.23 8.59
N ASP A 633 34.81 0.20 9.16
CA ASP A 633 35.13 0.03 10.57
C ASP A 633 35.94 1.25 11.07
N ILE A 634 35.62 1.77 12.27
CA ILE A 634 36.31 2.94 12.84
C ILE A 634 37.80 2.68 13.11
N THR A 635 38.22 1.42 13.25
CA THR A 635 39.61 1.01 13.47
C THR A 635 40.36 0.71 12.17
N GLY A 636 39.66 0.75 11.05
CA GLY A 636 40.15 0.36 9.73
C GLY A 636 39.95 -1.13 9.43
N LEU A 637 39.97 -1.46 8.14
CA LEU A 637 39.72 -2.82 7.67
C LEU A 637 41.03 -3.58 7.43
N LYS A 638 41.07 -4.84 7.86
CA LYS A 638 42.20 -5.75 7.61
C LYS A 638 41.95 -6.66 6.41
N ARG A 639 40.75 -7.24 6.29
CA ARG A 639 40.35 -8.03 5.11
C ARG A 639 38.84 -7.99 4.89
N VAL A 640 38.44 -8.13 3.63
CA VAL A 640 37.06 -8.36 3.20
C VAL A 640 37.05 -9.50 2.19
N THR A 641 36.26 -10.53 2.46
CA THR A 641 36.25 -11.79 1.68
C THR A 641 34.82 -12.15 1.32
N LEU A 642 34.59 -12.43 0.04
CA LEU A 642 33.37 -13.07 -0.46
C LEU A 642 33.52 -14.58 -0.32
N ILE A 643 32.61 -15.20 0.42
CA ILE A 643 32.55 -16.64 0.64
C ILE A 643 31.41 -17.20 -0.20
N LEU A 644 31.71 -18.19 -1.04
CA LEU A 644 30.78 -18.85 -1.95
C LEU A 644 30.61 -20.32 -1.56
N HIS A 645 29.37 -20.79 -1.47
CA HIS A 645 28.99 -22.17 -1.28
C HIS A 645 28.30 -22.68 -2.54
N GLY A 646 29.02 -23.45 -3.35
CA GLY A 646 28.49 -24.10 -4.54
C GLY A 646 28.54 -25.62 -4.42
N THR A 647 28.10 -26.30 -5.49
CA THR A 647 28.14 -27.78 -5.57
C THR A 647 29.54 -28.38 -5.47
N GLN A 648 30.58 -27.59 -5.78
CA GLN A 648 31.99 -28.00 -5.70
C GLN A 648 32.64 -27.72 -4.34
N GLY A 649 31.88 -27.19 -3.37
CA GLY A 649 32.36 -26.81 -2.04
C GLY A 649 32.46 -25.31 -1.83
N GLU A 650 33.19 -24.93 -0.79
CA GLU A 650 33.39 -23.53 -0.39
C GLU A 650 34.56 -22.89 -1.15
N THR A 651 34.36 -21.66 -1.63
CA THR A 651 35.39 -20.84 -2.30
C THR A 651 35.49 -19.47 -1.64
N HIS A 652 36.71 -18.99 -1.45
CA HIS A 652 36.99 -17.71 -0.81
C HIS A 652 37.61 -16.75 -1.83
N ILE A 653 37.02 -15.57 -2.00
CA ILE A 653 37.49 -14.55 -2.94
C ILE A 653 37.78 -13.28 -2.15
N ALA A 654 39.05 -12.86 -2.10
CA ALA A 654 39.40 -11.56 -1.55
C ALA A 654 38.74 -10.45 -2.39
N MET A 655 38.00 -9.56 -1.73
CA MET A 655 37.33 -8.46 -2.42
C MET A 655 38.33 -7.33 -2.72
N THR A 656 38.13 -6.64 -3.85
CA THR A 656 38.91 -5.47 -4.24
C THR A 656 38.37 -4.25 -3.52
N ASP A 657 39.22 -3.58 -2.73
CA ASP A 657 38.93 -2.27 -2.14
C ASP A 657 39.12 -1.18 -3.19
N ASN A 658 38.05 -0.48 -3.56
CA ASN A 658 38.08 0.64 -4.50
C ASN A 658 38.26 1.99 -3.78
N GLY A 659 38.53 1.97 -2.48
CA GLY A 659 38.62 3.14 -1.61
C GLY A 659 37.25 3.64 -1.16
N ALA A 660 37.27 4.75 -0.43
CA ALA A 660 36.08 5.50 -0.02
C ALA A 660 35.17 5.81 -1.21
N TYR A 661 33.86 5.54 -1.08
CA TYR A 661 32.91 5.90 -2.14
C TYR A 661 32.86 7.43 -2.32
N PRO A 662 32.86 7.95 -3.57
CA PRO A 662 32.86 9.39 -3.81
C PRO A 662 31.65 10.08 -3.18
N SER A 663 31.89 11.18 -2.45
CA SER A 663 30.83 12.00 -1.87
C SER A 663 30.74 13.38 -2.51
N GLN A 664 29.51 13.80 -2.84
CA GLN A 664 29.19 15.16 -3.32
C GLN A 664 28.30 15.95 -2.36
N THR A 665 28.10 15.43 -1.14
CA THR A 665 27.24 16.04 -0.11
C THR A 665 28.04 16.54 1.09
N GLY A 666 29.38 16.42 1.06
CA GLY A 666 30.27 16.95 2.10
C GLY A 666 30.35 16.08 3.36
N ALA A 667 30.34 14.75 3.20
CA ALA A 667 30.40 13.83 4.31
C ALA A 667 31.74 13.84 5.05
N ALA A 668 31.70 13.80 6.38
CA ALA A 668 32.87 13.66 7.25
C ALA A 668 33.39 12.22 7.29
N ILE A 669 32.50 11.24 7.12
CA ILE A 669 32.79 9.80 7.11
C ILE A 669 32.06 9.13 5.94
N THR A 670 32.69 8.12 5.34
CA THR A 670 32.12 7.32 4.25
C THR A 670 32.78 5.93 4.23
N ALA A 671 32.01 4.92 3.84
CA ALA A 671 32.49 3.56 3.72
C ALA A 671 33.35 3.32 2.47
N ASN A 672 34.20 2.30 2.54
CA ASN A 672 34.95 1.82 1.40
C ASN A 672 34.04 0.97 0.50
N TYR A 673 34.24 1.08 -0.81
CA TYR A 673 33.47 0.37 -1.82
C TYR A 673 34.22 -0.88 -2.28
N PHE A 674 33.63 -2.05 -2.05
CA PHE A 674 34.25 -3.33 -2.37
C PHE A 674 33.56 -4.02 -3.54
N THR A 675 34.37 -4.68 -4.38
CA THR A 675 33.88 -5.50 -5.50
C THR A 675 34.57 -6.85 -5.59
N ALA A 676 33.86 -7.86 -6.07
CA ALA A 676 34.43 -9.18 -6.38
C ALA A 676 33.79 -9.78 -7.63
N GLN A 677 34.62 -10.33 -8.51
CA GLN A 677 34.16 -11.02 -9.70
C GLN A 677 33.61 -12.40 -9.34
N LEU A 678 32.43 -12.72 -9.85
CA LEU A 678 31.79 -14.02 -9.67
C LEU A 678 32.34 -15.04 -10.68
N PRO A 679 32.67 -16.27 -10.25
CA PRO A 679 33.07 -17.32 -11.17
C PRO A 679 31.93 -17.72 -12.11
N VAL A 680 32.19 -17.73 -13.41
CA VAL A 680 31.21 -18.12 -14.43
C VAL A 680 30.92 -19.63 -14.35
N GLY A 681 29.64 -20.03 -14.48
CA GLY A 681 29.23 -21.43 -14.59
C GLY A 681 29.19 -22.22 -13.28
N MET A 682 29.14 -21.56 -12.11
CA MET A 682 29.01 -22.24 -10.82
C MET A 682 27.60 -22.80 -10.53
N GLY A 683 26.59 -22.41 -11.31
CA GLY A 683 25.19 -22.82 -11.06
C GLY A 683 24.60 -22.09 -9.84
N ASP A 684 23.77 -22.79 -9.07
CA ASP A 684 23.19 -22.26 -7.83
C ASP A 684 24.25 -22.13 -6.73
N VAL A 685 24.40 -20.91 -6.19
CA VAL A 685 25.36 -20.61 -5.14
C VAL A 685 24.71 -19.83 -4.02
N ARG A 686 25.05 -20.21 -2.79
CA ARG A 686 24.83 -19.38 -1.59
C ARG A 686 26.09 -18.60 -1.30
N TYR A 687 25.99 -17.35 -0.86
CA TYR A 687 27.17 -16.54 -0.58
C TYR A 687 26.96 -15.54 0.54
N TYR A 688 28.04 -15.13 1.19
CA TYR A 688 28.04 -14.03 2.15
C TYR A 688 29.40 -13.35 2.15
N ILE A 689 29.48 -12.17 2.78
CA ILE A 689 30.73 -11.42 2.93
C ILE A 689 31.18 -11.53 4.39
N GLU A 690 32.46 -11.83 4.59
CA GLU A 690 33.13 -11.77 5.89
C GLU A 690 34.14 -10.60 5.88
N ALA A 691 34.10 -9.77 6.91
CA ALA A 691 35.05 -8.67 7.09
C ALA A 691 35.73 -8.76 8.45
N GLU A 692 37.03 -8.46 8.49
CA GLU A 692 37.85 -8.39 9.70
C GLU A 692 38.44 -6.99 9.82
N ASP A 693 38.35 -6.38 11.00
CA ASP A 693 38.92 -5.07 11.30
C ASP A 693 40.41 -5.13 11.72
N GLY A 694 40.98 -3.97 12.06
CA GLY A 694 42.36 -3.85 12.55
C GLY A 694 42.61 -4.46 13.94
N GLN A 695 41.57 -4.75 14.71
CA GLN A 695 41.65 -5.31 16.06
C GLN A 695 41.33 -6.82 16.12
N GLY A 696 40.89 -7.41 15.02
CA GLY A 696 40.53 -8.83 14.89
C GLY A 696 39.06 -9.13 15.15
N ASN A 697 38.19 -8.12 15.24
CA ASN A 697 36.75 -8.32 15.25
C ASN A 697 36.29 -8.75 13.86
N ILE A 698 35.36 -9.70 13.80
CA ILE A 698 34.85 -10.30 12.56
C ILE A 698 33.35 -10.08 12.47
N SER A 699 32.90 -9.64 11.31
CA SER A 699 31.48 -9.53 10.96
C SER A 699 31.17 -10.37 9.73
N ARG A 700 29.96 -10.93 9.69
CA ARG A 700 29.42 -11.67 8.54
C ARG A 700 28.13 -11.00 8.06
N GLY A 701 28.05 -10.77 6.75
CA GLY A 701 26.82 -10.38 6.07
C GLY A 701 25.82 -11.53 6.00
N ALA A 702 24.63 -11.25 5.49
CA ALA A 702 23.59 -12.25 5.30
C ALA A 702 23.97 -13.30 4.23
N LEU A 703 23.51 -14.54 4.42
CA LEU A 703 23.61 -15.63 3.46
C LEU A 703 22.63 -15.45 2.28
N GLU A 704 23.15 -14.92 1.19
CA GLU A 704 22.47 -14.65 -0.07
C GLU A 704 22.46 -15.85 -1.02
N ARG A 705 21.81 -15.67 -2.16
CA ARG A 705 21.78 -16.65 -3.25
C ARG A 705 21.87 -16.00 -4.61
N ILE A 706 22.45 -16.70 -5.57
CA ILE A 706 22.50 -16.29 -6.97
C ILE A 706 22.77 -17.50 -7.87
N TYR A 707 22.18 -17.51 -9.06
CA TYR A 707 22.54 -18.44 -10.12
C TYR A 707 23.59 -17.83 -11.05
N MET A 708 24.67 -18.57 -11.29
CA MET A 708 25.75 -18.19 -12.20
C MET A 708 25.78 -19.12 -13.42
N ALA A 709 25.39 -18.58 -14.58
CA ALA A 709 25.21 -19.32 -15.83
C ALA A 709 26.50 -19.85 -16.45
#